data_AF-A0A1V6TW52-F1
#
_entry.id   AF-A0A1V6TW52-F1
#
_cell.length_a   1.000
_cell.length_b   1.000
_cell.length_c   1.000
_cell.angle_alpha   90.00
_cell.angle_beta   90.00
_cell.angle_gamma   90.00
#
_symmetry.space_group_name_H-M   'P 1'
#
loop_
_entity.id
_entity.type
_entity.pdbx_description
1 polymer ?
#
loop_
_entity_poly.entity_id
_entity_poly.type
_entity_poly.pdbx_seq_one_letter_code
_entity_poly.pdbx_strand_id
1 'polypeptide(L)'
;MDIHRCRFVSYNPQAINALAFSHPPSADLAGRGVPTLRLAIGRANGDIEIWNPMRGAWFQETVMRGGKDRSIEGLAWTLDPQEDGPDGTKLPGKLRLFSIGYSTAVTEWDLENGRPLRHSSGNYGEIWCLAAQPRWQATKGKDGKVLLPAEGEHTGQHLAAGCADGSIVILSTADNELKFLRLMRPSTKRARVLSVTFQNRHTIVAGYADSSIRLFDIRSGQMLRTISLGKGPTGGPKELLVWSVKCLPDGTIVSGDSAGEIRFWDAKNYSLVQRIQGHLADTLDIAVSANGDTVVSGGADQRTVVYRKKEGEKGDKKGRWAEIMHRRYHTHDVKTFAVYETKDISIAVSGGPDATPVVLPLREFGKEHHRKLSSLPQIPQLTSAPSSRLVMSFWDREVSLWRVSRGPASLHENIDGQRHRLVGKVLIQGEENISSAMLSSDGKTLAVATIAEVKLFSLRRRKGDEKGALRIQKIDAPKVLSDEGARLVTISPDGRWLSIVRPNSDIYMARIQSTSVSNEKPQVVPQFAKLKRVARHVRHEKASHGTLGDYERTIRSMVFSDDSKVLACGDISGCVDTWVLGAGAANGAAKRSGASESDDDSSDDEDEDVVIEGERWTTAATESPIPRMKSGITLLSFRPKSAPTQKLLANATHQSGEDRLMVLTSEHQLIEFDARDGKLSDWSRRNPKAYLPAEFRGVKDRAMGCMWDLCEGRERLWLYGASWLWMFDLLQDFPSPEEAEARTEEGKTAGQLAKASKRKREALDDDEYERRKHNTGAGDRIPQSQMDVHFGTKVRKIVGSDESQGEWIALDKERPRVPGEDDEAYEYDETFAATNETTLARLRRGDGTAVETETPQKGSRKHTGDTPKKQLVETNGASAQPTRRWWHTYKYRDILGIVPLNTLSDDDSDDQSPSGILEVAVVERPMWDVELPGRYVKDYE
;
A
#
# COMPACT_ATOMS: atom_id res chain seq x y z
N MET A 1 -16.77 7.17 -23.33
CA MET A 1 -16.66 6.19 -22.24
C MET A 1 -18.02 6.13 -21.59
N ASP A 2 -18.72 5.01 -21.74
CA ASP A 2 -20.03 4.77 -21.17
C ASP A 2 -19.88 4.02 -19.86
N ILE A 3 -20.57 4.48 -18.81
CA ILE A 3 -20.33 4.03 -17.43
C ILE A 3 -21.59 3.42 -16.85
N HIS A 4 -21.52 2.14 -16.48
CA HIS A 4 -22.45 1.48 -15.58
C HIS A 4 -21.96 1.69 -14.15
N ARG A 5 -22.65 2.54 -13.38
CA ARG A 5 -22.33 2.76 -11.96
C ARG A 5 -22.99 1.68 -11.12
N CYS A 6 -22.18 0.79 -10.56
CA CYS A 6 -22.62 -0.44 -9.89
C CYS A 6 -22.37 -0.37 -8.38
N ARG A 7 -23.35 -0.78 -7.58
CA ARG A 7 -23.25 -0.96 -6.12
C ARG A 7 -23.80 -2.29 -5.61
N PHE A 8 -24.13 -3.21 -6.53
CA PHE A 8 -24.67 -4.53 -6.19
C PHE A 8 -23.61 -5.51 -5.68
N VAL A 9 -22.31 -5.18 -5.82
CA VAL A 9 -21.22 -5.99 -5.30
C VAL A 9 -21.04 -5.69 -3.81
N SER A 10 -21.50 -6.61 -2.97
CA SER A 10 -21.51 -6.48 -1.51
C SER A 10 -20.18 -6.88 -0.87
N TYR A 11 -19.06 -6.31 -1.33
CA TYR A 11 -17.76 -6.52 -0.68
C TYR A 11 -17.83 -6.03 0.77
N ASN A 12 -17.31 -6.80 1.72
CA ASN A 12 -17.38 -6.46 3.13
C ASN A 12 -15.98 -6.12 3.68
N PRO A 13 -15.60 -4.83 3.77
CA PRO A 13 -14.38 -4.41 4.45
C PRO A 13 -14.40 -4.84 5.91
N GLN A 14 -13.30 -5.45 6.37
CA GLN A 14 -13.24 -6.06 7.69
C GLN A 14 -12.69 -5.10 8.74
N ALA A 15 -13.23 -5.18 9.95
CA ALA A 15 -12.84 -4.37 11.09
C ALA A 15 -11.32 -4.44 11.34
N ILE A 16 -10.73 -3.32 11.72
CA ILE A 16 -9.33 -3.24 12.16
C ILE A 16 -9.30 -3.50 13.66
N ASN A 17 -8.59 -4.55 14.05
CA ASN A 17 -8.46 -4.95 15.45
C ASN A 17 -7.05 -4.65 16.00
N ALA A 18 -6.01 -4.70 15.15
CA ALA A 18 -4.63 -4.44 15.57
C ALA A 18 -3.85 -3.60 14.55
N LEU A 19 -2.98 -2.73 15.05
CA LEU A 19 -2.04 -1.93 14.26
C LEU A 19 -0.63 -2.02 14.89
N ALA A 20 0.41 -2.19 14.07
CA ALA A 20 1.79 -2.17 14.55
C ALA A 20 2.78 -1.70 13.48
N PHE A 21 3.61 -0.72 13.83
CA PHE A 21 4.75 -0.32 12.98
C PHE A 21 5.95 -1.25 13.20
N SER A 22 6.72 -1.51 12.14
CA SER A 22 7.90 -2.38 12.17
C SER A 22 9.09 -1.80 12.95
N HIS A 23 9.09 -0.49 13.16
CA HIS A 23 10.13 0.24 13.87
C HIS A 23 9.53 1.07 15.00
N PRO A 24 10.20 1.16 16.16
CA PRO A 24 9.75 2.03 17.23
C PRO A 24 9.90 3.51 16.84
N PRO A 25 9.07 4.40 17.39
CA PRO A 25 9.29 5.84 17.31
C PRO A 25 10.65 6.23 17.90
N SER A 26 11.33 7.20 17.29
CA SER A 26 12.59 7.74 17.80
C SER A 26 12.74 9.21 17.41
N ALA A 27 12.82 10.09 18.39
CA ALA A 27 13.01 11.53 18.17
C ALA A 27 14.40 11.87 17.60
N ASP A 28 15.38 10.99 17.78
CA ASP A 28 16.78 11.23 17.42
C ASP A 28 17.09 10.86 15.96
N LEU A 29 16.26 10.01 15.35
CA LEU A 29 16.39 9.59 13.95
C LEU A 29 16.09 10.76 13.01
N ALA A 30 17.15 11.28 12.36
CA ALA A 30 17.05 12.27 11.28
C ALA A 30 16.62 11.65 9.94
N GLY A 31 16.08 12.48 9.04
CA GLY A 31 15.83 12.13 7.64
C GLY A 31 14.57 11.33 7.32
N ARG A 32 14.55 10.72 6.12
CA ARG A 32 13.39 10.04 5.47
C ARG A 32 12.74 8.88 6.25
N GLY A 33 13.20 8.59 7.47
CA GLY A 33 12.87 7.38 8.23
C GLY A 33 13.63 6.17 7.70
N VAL A 34 13.36 5.00 8.27
CA VAL A 34 14.01 3.75 7.82
C VAL A 34 13.32 3.25 6.56
N PRO A 35 14.03 2.93 5.44
CA PRO A 35 13.42 2.42 4.20
C PRO A 35 12.54 1.17 4.37
N THR A 36 12.85 0.35 5.37
CA THR A 36 12.11 -0.88 5.72
C THR A 36 10.96 -0.64 6.71
N LEU A 37 10.59 0.63 6.96
CA LEU A 37 9.40 0.98 7.73
C LEU A 37 8.15 0.42 7.04
N ARG A 38 7.38 -0.34 7.80
CA ARG A 38 6.08 -0.88 7.39
C ARG A 38 5.09 -0.75 8.53
N LEU A 39 3.82 -0.60 8.18
CA LEU A 39 2.68 -0.72 9.08
C LEU A 39 1.99 -2.05 8.77
N ALA A 40 1.83 -2.90 9.79
CA ALA A 40 0.97 -4.07 9.71
C ALA A 40 -0.43 -3.69 10.24
N ILE A 41 -1.47 -4.06 9.50
CA ILE A 41 -2.88 -3.90 9.88
C ILE A 41 -3.53 -5.27 9.98
N GLY A 42 -3.99 -5.63 11.18
CA GLY A 42 -4.68 -6.88 11.47
C GLY A 42 -6.20 -6.73 11.38
N ARG A 43 -6.83 -7.56 10.54
CA ARG A 43 -8.26 -7.53 10.25
C ARG A 43 -9.03 -8.64 10.99
N ALA A 44 -10.32 -8.42 11.18
CA ALA A 44 -11.22 -9.36 11.84
C ALA A 44 -11.46 -10.68 11.09
N ASN A 45 -11.13 -10.78 9.79
CA ASN A 45 -11.19 -12.02 9.01
C ASN A 45 -9.86 -12.78 8.96
N GLY A 46 -8.88 -12.37 9.77
CA GLY A 46 -7.55 -12.98 9.80
C GLY A 46 -6.55 -12.37 8.81
N ASP A 47 -6.96 -11.46 7.93
CA ASP A 47 -6.03 -10.82 6.99
C ASP A 47 -5.04 -9.90 7.73
N ILE A 48 -3.77 -9.92 7.28
CA ILE A 48 -2.76 -8.96 7.69
C ILE A 48 -2.30 -8.18 6.46
N GLU A 49 -2.54 -6.88 6.46
CA GLU A 49 -2.12 -5.98 5.39
C GLU A 49 -0.77 -5.35 5.75
N ILE A 50 0.15 -5.31 4.79
CA ILE A 50 1.44 -4.62 4.93
C ILE A 50 1.40 -3.33 4.13
N TRP A 51 1.52 -2.21 4.83
CA TRP A 51 1.49 -0.86 4.27
C TRP A 51 2.85 -0.19 4.38
N ASN A 52 3.24 0.50 3.32
CA ASN A 52 4.40 1.36 3.29
C ASN A 52 3.95 2.83 3.41
N PRO A 53 4.33 3.55 4.47
CA PRO A 53 3.92 4.94 4.66
C PRO A 53 4.43 5.90 3.58
N MET A 54 5.58 5.61 2.95
CA MET A 54 6.21 6.42 1.89
C MET A 54 6.10 7.94 2.10
N ARG A 55 6.45 8.45 3.29
CA ARG A 55 6.35 9.89 3.66
C ARG A 55 4.97 10.50 3.37
N GLY A 56 3.91 9.74 3.64
CA GLY A 56 2.54 10.17 3.42
C GLY A 56 1.96 9.78 2.06
N ALA A 57 2.72 9.16 1.16
CA ALA A 57 2.22 8.53 -0.07
C ALA A 57 1.76 7.08 0.15
N TRP A 58 1.16 6.76 1.30
CA TRP A 58 0.69 5.44 1.75
C TRP A 58 0.33 4.45 0.62
N PHE A 59 0.98 3.29 0.64
CA PHE A 59 0.82 2.22 -0.33
C PHE A 59 0.65 0.86 0.35
N GLN A 60 -0.44 0.16 0.08
CA GLN A 60 -0.65 -1.22 0.52
C GLN A 60 0.14 -2.17 -0.40
N GLU A 61 1.22 -2.74 0.13
CA GLU A 61 2.18 -3.56 -0.62
C GLU A 61 1.71 -5.00 -0.81
N THR A 62 1.28 -5.66 0.26
CA THR A 62 0.78 -7.04 0.24
C THR A 62 -0.33 -7.25 1.26
N VAL A 63 -1.10 -8.32 1.07
CA VAL A 63 -2.05 -8.82 2.06
C VAL A 63 -1.77 -10.30 2.28
N MET A 64 -1.41 -10.67 3.51
CA MET A 64 -1.34 -12.05 3.95
C MET A 64 -2.76 -12.47 4.33
N ARG A 65 -3.29 -13.45 3.61
CA ARG A 65 -4.69 -13.84 3.73
C ARG A 65 -4.92 -14.67 4.98
N GLY A 66 -6.00 -14.34 5.69
CA GLY A 66 -6.52 -15.10 6.80
C GLY A 66 -7.33 -16.30 6.33
N GLY A 67 -8.25 -16.73 7.18
CA GLY A 67 -9.08 -17.87 6.90
C GLY A 67 -10.38 -17.84 7.69
N LYS A 68 -11.25 -18.80 7.41
CA LYS A 68 -12.50 -19.00 8.10
C LYS A 68 -12.26 -19.16 9.61
N ASP A 69 -13.07 -18.46 10.41
CA ASP A 69 -13.04 -18.52 11.87
C ASP A 69 -11.68 -18.06 12.48
N ARG A 70 -10.89 -17.29 11.73
CA ARG A 70 -9.65 -16.66 12.19
C ARG A 70 -9.84 -15.14 12.28
N SER A 71 -9.18 -14.52 13.26
CA SER A 71 -9.13 -13.07 13.45
C SER A 71 -7.74 -12.66 13.92
N ILE A 72 -7.31 -11.43 13.63
CA ILE A 72 -6.07 -10.86 14.17
C ILE A 72 -6.40 -9.84 15.24
N GLU A 73 -6.07 -10.11 16.49
CA GLU A 73 -6.40 -9.26 17.65
C GLU A 73 -5.23 -8.49 18.22
N GLY A 74 -4.01 -8.89 17.88
CA GLY A 74 -2.80 -8.23 18.32
C GLY A 74 -1.67 -8.50 17.36
N LEU A 75 -0.80 -7.51 17.18
CA LEU A 75 0.36 -7.57 16.30
C LEU A 75 1.59 -7.06 17.05
N ALA A 76 2.73 -7.70 16.83
CA ALA A 76 4.01 -7.24 17.35
C ALA A 76 5.12 -7.48 16.33
N TRP A 77 6.00 -6.49 16.18
CA TRP A 77 7.21 -6.60 15.39
C TRP A 77 8.42 -6.76 16.32
N THR A 78 9.35 -7.65 15.94
CA THR A 78 10.70 -7.68 16.49
C THR A 78 11.71 -7.40 15.40
N LEU A 79 12.86 -6.87 15.79
CA LEU A 79 14.05 -6.77 14.95
C LEU A 79 15.15 -7.54 15.67
N ASP A 80 15.64 -8.61 15.04
CA ASP A 80 16.73 -9.38 15.59
C ASP A 80 18.01 -8.51 15.68
N PRO A 81 18.97 -8.86 16.55
CA PRO A 81 20.26 -8.18 16.57
C PRO A 81 21.00 -8.30 15.23
N GLN A 82 21.96 -7.42 14.98
CA GLN A 82 22.87 -7.60 13.84
C GLN A 82 23.75 -8.82 14.07
N GLU A 83 23.96 -9.60 13.03
CA GLU A 83 24.82 -10.79 13.04
C GLU A 83 26.11 -10.52 12.28
N ASP A 84 27.22 -11.12 12.70
CA ASP A 84 28.48 -11.04 11.97
C ASP A 84 28.46 -12.09 10.85
N GLY A 85 28.55 -11.64 9.61
CA GLY A 85 28.60 -12.48 8.42
C GLY A 85 29.94 -13.21 8.28
N PRO A 86 30.02 -14.21 7.37
CA PRO A 86 31.21 -15.05 7.20
C PRO A 86 32.48 -14.26 6.84
N ASP A 87 32.34 -13.10 6.18
CA ASP A 87 33.44 -12.22 5.79
C ASP A 87 33.72 -11.10 6.81
N GLY A 88 33.11 -11.15 8.00
CA GLY A 88 33.17 -10.09 9.01
C GLY A 88 32.29 -8.87 8.70
N THR A 89 31.44 -8.95 7.69
CA THR A 89 30.44 -7.94 7.35
C THR A 89 29.26 -8.03 8.31
N LYS A 90 28.76 -6.92 8.84
CA LYS A 90 27.58 -6.94 9.73
C LYS A 90 26.30 -7.13 8.93
N LEU A 91 25.66 -8.28 9.05
CA LEU A 91 24.35 -8.55 8.48
C LEU A 91 23.26 -7.81 9.29
N PRO A 92 22.26 -7.22 8.63
CA PRO A 92 21.14 -6.61 9.32
C PRO A 92 20.35 -7.66 10.10
N GLY A 93 19.83 -7.26 11.25
CA GLY A 93 18.82 -8.05 11.93
C GLY A 93 17.56 -8.24 11.09
N LYS A 94 16.95 -9.42 11.16
CA LYS A 94 15.70 -9.72 10.46
C LYS A 94 14.50 -9.09 11.19
N LEU A 95 13.60 -8.48 10.43
CA LEU A 95 12.29 -8.05 10.92
C LEU A 95 11.34 -9.24 10.92
N ARG A 96 10.69 -9.48 12.05
CA ARG A 96 9.77 -10.60 12.24
C ARG A 96 8.43 -10.08 12.76
N LEU A 97 7.35 -10.67 12.25
CA LEU A 97 5.98 -10.28 12.56
C LEU A 97 5.25 -11.40 13.29
N PHE A 98 4.61 -11.05 14.40
CA PHE A 98 3.84 -11.97 15.23
C PHE A 98 2.41 -11.49 15.40
N SER A 99 1.48 -12.43 15.50
CA SER A 99 0.06 -12.15 15.73
C SER A 99 -0.57 -13.07 16.76
N ILE A 100 -1.69 -12.61 17.32
CA ILE A 100 -2.62 -13.41 18.12
C ILE A 100 -4.04 -13.30 17.56
N GLY A 101 -4.89 -14.28 17.82
CA GLY A 101 -6.23 -14.37 17.22
C GLY A 101 -7.25 -15.12 18.07
N TYR A 102 -7.54 -14.62 19.28
CA TYR A 102 -8.43 -15.26 20.27
C TYR A 102 -8.17 -16.76 20.50
N SER A 103 -6.92 -17.19 20.37
CA SER A 103 -6.49 -18.55 20.62
C SER A 103 -5.38 -18.57 21.68
N THR A 104 -4.95 -19.75 22.08
CA THR A 104 -3.79 -19.92 22.98
C THR A 104 -2.45 -19.83 22.25
N ALA A 105 -2.46 -19.54 20.94
CA ALA A 105 -1.27 -19.57 20.10
C ALA A 105 -0.82 -18.16 19.69
N VAL A 106 0.48 -17.90 19.78
CA VAL A 106 1.14 -16.81 19.06
C VAL A 106 1.66 -17.37 17.74
N THR A 107 1.35 -16.69 16.64
CA THR A 107 1.74 -17.08 15.29
C THR A 107 2.81 -16.14 14.77
N GLU A 108 3.92 -16.69 14.29
CA GLU A 108 4.91 -15.94 13.50
C GLU A 108 4.56 -16.07 12.01
N TRP A 109 4.71 -14.98 11.27
CA TRP A 109 4.43 -14.92 9.84
C TRP A 109 5.70 -14.88 9.01
N ASP A 110 5.70 -15.69 7.96
CA ASP A 110 6.68 -15.61 6.89
C ASP A 110 6.27 -14.48 5.95
N LEU A 111 6.97 -13.35 6.00
CA LEU A 111 6.66 -12.18 5.17
C LEU A 111 6.91 -12.46 3.68
N GLU A 112 7.91 -13.27 3.35
CA GLU A 112 8.33 -13.56 1.99
C GLU A 112 7.26 -14.42 1.30
N ASN A 113 6.85 -15.50 1.96
CA ASN A 113 5.84 -16.42 1.46
C ASN A 113 4.41 -15.97 1.76
N GLY A 114 4.21 -15.08 2.72
CA GLY A 114 2.89 -14.56 3.12
C GLY A 114 1.99 -15.62 3.76
N ARG A 115 2.58 -16.54 4.53
CA ARG A 115 1.90 -17.65 5.23
C ARG A 115 2.37 -17.73 6.69
N PRO A 116 1.61 -18.39 7.58
CA PRO A 116 2.10 -18.71 8.92
C PRO A 116 3.41 -19.51 8.84
N LEU A 117 4.44 -19.07 9.54
CA LEU A 117 5.74 -19.75 9.59
C LEU A 117 5.76 -20.79 10.70
N ARG A 118 5.32 -20.40 11.90
CA ARG A 118 5.28 -21.27 13.08
C ARG A 118 4.31 -20.74 14.12
N HIS A 119 3.92 -21.63 15.02
CA HIS A 119 3.03 -21.33 16.14
C HIS A 119 3.68 -21.73 17.45
N SER A 120 3.44 -20.95 18.50
CA SER A 120 3.79 -21.31 19.87
C SER A 120 2.54 -21.21 20.74
N SER A 121 2.14 -22.34 21.31
CA SER A 121 0.97 -22.47 22.18
C SER A 121 1.36 -23.19 23.47
N GLY A 122 0.54 -23.06 24.52
CA GLY A 122 0.77 -23.79 25.77
C GLY A 122 -0.48 -23.91 26.64
N ASN A 123 -0.28 -24.44 27.85
CA ASN A 123 -1.34 -24.71 28.82
C ASN A 123 -1.71 -23.44 29.63
N TYR A 124 -2.16 -22.41 28.93
CA TYR A 124 -2.67 -21.15 29.45
C TYR A 124 -3.91 -20.72 28.68
N GLY A 125 -4.67 -19.75 29.22
CA GLY A 125 -5.89 -19.25 28.59
C GLY A 125 -5.64 -18.54 27.25
N GLU A 126 -6.71 -18.25 26.52
CA GLU A 126 -6.69 -17.47 25.27
C GLU A 126 -5.88 -16.18 25.44
N ILE A 127 -5.11 -15.81 24.43
CA ILE A 127 -4.28 -14.61 24.47
C ILE A 127 -5.11 -13.41 24.00
N TRP A 128 -5.11 -12.35 24.80
CA TRP A 128 -5.88 -11.12 24.57
C TRP A 128 -5.02 -9.94 24.15
N CYS A 129 -3.76 -9.90 24.58
CA CYS A 129 -2.84 -8.80 24.24
C CYS A 129 -1.42 -9.30 24.05
N LEU A 130 -0.66 -8.62 23.20
CA LEU A 130 0.72 -8.95 22.83
C LEU A 130 1.59 -7.69 22.83
N ALA A 131 2.81 -7.78 23.36
CA ALA A 131 3.82 -6.72 23.23
C ALA A 131 5.21 -7.32 23.05
N ALA A 132 6.03 -6.68 22.21
CA ALA A 132 7.46 -6.99 22.09
C ALA A 132 8.26 -6.25 23.16
N GLN A 133 9.23 -6.94 23.76
CA GLN A 133 10.20 -6.38 24.69
C GLN A 133 11.01 -5.30 23.97
N PRO A 134 11.28 -4.13 24.60
CA PRO A 134 12.09 -3.08 23.99
C PRO A 134 13.44 -3.59 23.50
N ARG A 135 13.89 -3.08 22.34
CA ARG A 135 15.20 -3.41 21.75
C ARG A 135 16.32 -3.11 22.74
N TRP A 136 17.33 -3.98 22.78
CA TRP A 136 18.53 -3.71 23.56
C TRP A 136 19.23 -2.46 23.00
N GLN A 137 19.63 -1.56 23.89
CA GLN A 137 20.38 -0.36 23.55
C GLN A 137 21.69 -0.37 24.32
N ALA A 138 22.78 -0.14 23.60
CA ALA A 138 24.10 -0.08 24.21
C ALA A 138 24.18 1.14 25.13
N THR A 139 24.55 0.93 26.38
CA THR A 139 24.69 2.01 27.35
C THR A 139 26.10 2.58 27.27
N LYS A 140 26.24 3.91 27.40
CA LYS A 140 27.56 4.53 27.54
C LYS A 140 27.96 4.50 29.00
N GLY A 141 29.14 3.97 29.30
CA GLY A 141 29.74 4.02 30.63
C GLY A 141 30.09 5.46 31.04
N LYS A 142 30.48 5.64 32.31
CA LYS A 142 30.90 6.95 32.85
C LYS A 142 32.06 7.58 32.05
N ASP A 143 32.87 6.76 31.38
CA ASP A 143 34.00 7.17 30.55
C ASP A 143 33.60 7.45 29.07
N GLY A 144 32.31 7.48 28.75
CA GLY A 144 31.79 7.71 27.38
C GLY A 144 31.91 6.52 26.43
N LYS A 145 32.64 5.46 26.82
CA LYS A 145 32.74 4.20 26.06
C LYS A 145 31.43 3.43 26.10
N VAL A 146 31.04 2.87 24.95
CA VAL A 146 29.88 1.98 24.85
C VAL A 146 30.18 0.68 25.57
N LEU A 147 29.35 0.33 26.54
CA LEU A 147 29.40 -0.94 27.26
C LEU A 147 28.85 -2.04 26.36
N LEU A 148 29.62 -3.12 26.24
CA LEU A 148 29.16 -4.34 25.58
C LEU A 148 28.03 -5.00 26.42
N PRO A 149 27.17 -5.81 25.79
CA PRO A 149 26.22 -6.64 26.52
C PRO A 149 26.93 -7.46 27.60
N ALA A 150 26.26 -7.69 28.74
CA ALA A 150 26.82 -8.58 29.74
C ALA A 150 26.96 -10.00 29.17
N GLU A 151 27.97 -10.75 29.63
CA GLU A 151 28.21 -12.11 29.16
C GLU A 151 26.96 -12.99 29.41
N GLY A 152 26.41 -13.59 28.35
CA GLY A 152 25.17 -14.36 28.39
C GLY A 152 23.87 -13.54 28.39
N GLU A 153 23.91 -12.20 28.27
CA GLU A 153 22.71 -11.39 28.10
C GLU A 153 22.11 -11.58 26.71
N HIS A 154 20.88 -12.09 26.64
CA HIS A 154 20.12 -12.09 25.39
C HIS A 154 19.83 -10.65 24.96
N THR A 155 20.33 -10.24 23.79
CA THR A 155 20.16 -8.89 23.21
C THR A 155 18.96 -8.77 22.27
N GLY A 156 18.35 -9.90 21.88
CA GLY A 156 17.11 -9.94 21.10
C GLY A 156 15.88 -9.47 21.88
N GLN A 157 14.68 -9.68 21.34
CA GLN A 157 13.43 -9.21 21.93
C GLN A 157 12.53 -10.38 22.28
N HIS A 158 12.20 -10.57 23.55
CA HIS A 158 11.12 -11.49 23.93
C HIS A 158 9.73 -10.91 23.61
N LEU A 159 8.71 -11.76 23.57
CA LEU A 159 7.30 -11.35 23.48
C LEU A 159 6.61 -11.59 24.83
N ALA A 160 5.77 -10.65 25.25
CA ALA A 160 4.86 -10.81 26.38
C ALA A 160 3.42 -10.92 25.86
N ALA A 161 2.75 -12.00 26.23
CA ALA A 161 1.37 -12.31 25.88
C ALA A 161 0.51 -12.37 27.16
N GLY A 162 -0.54 -11.54 27.24
CA GLY A 162 -1.48 -11.54 28.36
C GLY A 162 -2.69 -12.42 28.05
N CYS A 163 -3.05 -13.29 29.00
CA CYS A 163 -4.03 -14.34 28.81
C CYS A 163 -5.35 -14.09 29.57
N ALA A 164 -6.41 -14.77 29.11
CA ALA A 164 -7.74 -14.70 29.70
C ALA A 164 -7.80 -15.28 31.13
N ASP A 165 -6.89 -16.19 31.47
CA ASP A 165 -6.80 -16.79 32.80
C ASP A 165 -6.03 -15.91 33.82
N GLY A 166 -5.59 -14.72 33.40
CA GLY A 166 -4.83 -13.77 34.20
C GLY A 166 -3.32 -13.99 34.21
N SER A 167 -2.84 -14.98 33.45
CA SER A 167 -1.41 -15.23 33.29
C SER A 167 -0.78 -14.32 32.24
N ILE A 168 0.53 -14.09 32.38
CA ILE A 168 1.37 -13.47 31.34
C ILE A 168 2.40 -14.49 30.92
N VAL A 169 2.41 -14.80 29.63
CA VAL A 169 3.35 -15.72 28.98
C VAL A 169 4.48 -14.91 28.36
N ILE A 170 5.71 -15.37 28.56
CA ILE A 170 6.88 -14.85 27.87
C ILE A 170 7.32 -15.89 26.84
N LEU A 171 7.47 -15.45 25.60
CA LEU A 171 8.00 -16.24 24.50
C LEU A 171 9.37 -15.69 24.10
N SER A 172 10.35 -16.57 23.97
CA SER A 172 11.66 -16.24 23.43
C SER A 172 11.64 -16.27 21.90
N THR A 173 12.27 -15.28 21.28
CA THR A 173 12.50 -15.24 19.83
C THR A 173 13.95 -15.56 19.45
N ALA A 174 14.77 -16.01 20.42
CA ALA A 174 16.16 -16.37 20.19
C ALA A 174 16.31 -17.45 19.11
N ASP A 175 17.48 -17.50 18.48
CA ASP A 175 17.89 -18.56 17.54
C ASP A 175 16.93 -18.70 16.35
N ASN A 176 16.28 -17.60 15.94
CA ASN A 176 15.26 -17.60 14.91
C ASN A 176 14.13 -18.62 15.18
N GLU A 177 13.72 -18.75 16.44
CA GLU A 177 12.60 -19.61 16.87
C GLU A 177 11.53 -18.82 17.61
N LEU A 178 10.44 -19.49 17.99
CA LEU A 178 9.39 -18.96 18.85
C LEU A 178 9.05 -19.98 19.94
N LYS A 179 9.71 -19.85 21.09
CA LYS A 179 9.65 -20.84 22.18
C LYS A 179 9.04 -20.26 23.44
N PHE A 180 8.23 -21.06 24.13
CA PHE A 180 7.78 -20.72 25.47
C PHE A 180 8.99 -20.60 26.41
N LEU A 181 9.10 -19.45 27.09
CA LEU A 181 10.18 -19.19 28.04
C LEU A 181 9.68 -19.26 29.48
N ARG A 182 8.56 -18.58 29.78
CA ARG A 182 8.08 -18.44 31.16
C ARG A 182 6.59 -18.14 31.22
N LEU A 183 5.98 -18.54 32.33
CA LEU A 183 4.63 -18.16 32.70
C LEU A 183 4.63 -17.42 34.04
N MET A 184 3.98 -16.25 34.10
CA MET A 184 3.80 -15.46 35.32
C MET A 184 2.32 -15.47 35.71
N ARG A 185 2.02 -16.00 36.90
CA ARG A 185 0.67 -16.02 37.46
C ARG A 185 0.61 -15.14 38.71
N PRO A 186 0.07 -13.93 38.65
CA PRO A 186 0.07 -13.01 39.78
C PRO A 186 -0.87 -13.39 40.93
N SER A 187 -1.93 -14.15 40.66
CA SER A 187 -2.95 -14.47 41.65
C SER A 187 -3.74 -15.73 41.26
N THR A 188 -4.41 -16.33 42.24
CA THR A 188 -5.44 -17.36 42.01
C THR A 188 -6.72 -16.78 41.43
N LYS A 189 -6.97 -15.47 41.61
CA LYS A 189 -8.10 -14.75 41.00
C LYS A 189 -7.79 -14.59 39.50
N ARG A 190 -8.51 -15.35 38.66
CA ARG A 190 -8.34 -15.44 37.19
C ARG A 190 -8.96 -14.24 36.45
N ALA A 191 -8.54 -13.03 36.81
CA ALA A 191 -8.95 -11.83 36.10
C ALA A 191 -8.19 -11.74 34.77
N ARG A 192 -8.90 -11.54 33.65
CA ARG A 192 -8.31 -11.42 32.31
C ARG A 192 -7.26 -10.30 32.24
N VAL A 193 -6.14 -10.56 31.56
CA VAL A 193 -5.19 -9.51 31.16
C VAL A 193 -5.71 -8.90 29.86
N LEU A 194 -5.97 -7.59 29.85
CA LEU A 194 -6.56 -6.89 28.69
C LEU A 194 -5.52 -6.12 27.88
N SER A 195 -4.44 -5.68 28.53
CA SER A 195 -3.37 -4.93 27.87
C SER A 195 -2.03 -5.19 28.55
N VAL A 196 -0.98 -5.23 27.75
CA VAL A 196 0.40 -5.42 28.21
C VAL A 196 1.33 -4.46 27.49
N THR A 197 2.28 -3.90 28.22
CA THR A 197 3.34 -3.05 27.69
C THR A 197 4.61 -3.21 28.52
N PHE A 198 5.70 -2.63 28.05
CA PHE A 198 6.97 -2.59 28.77
C PHE A 198 7.27 -1.16 29.22
N GLN A 199 7.54 -0.98 30.51
CA GLN A 199 8.07 0.29 31.02
C GLN A 199 9.54 0.46 30.64
N ASN A 200 10.26 -0.65 30.60
CA ASN A 200 11.65 -0.76 30.17
C ASN A 200 11.91 -2.22 29.77
N ARG A 201 13.15 -2.56 29.40
CA ARG A 201 13.51 -3.91 28.95
C ARG A 201 13.25 -5.01 29.99
N HIS A 202 13.13 -4.69 31.27
CA HIS A 202 12.98 -5.67 32.34
C HIS A 202 11.62 -5.63 33.05
N THR A 203 10.87 -4.54 32.93
CA THR A 203 9.61 -4.33 33.66
C THR A 203 8.42 -4.33 32.71
N ILE A 204 7.51 -5.28 32.92
CA ILE A 204 6.21 -5.37 32.24
C ILE A 204 5.17 -4.65 33.07
N VAL A 205 4.26 -3.95 32.41
CA VAL A 205 3.06 -3.32 32.99
C VAL A 205 1.84 -3.94 32.31
N ALA A 206 0.91 -4.47 33.09
CA ALA A 206 -0.27 -5.15 32.59
C ALA A 206 -1.55 -4.60 33.22
N GLY A 207 -2.55 -4.30 32.38
CA GLY A 207 -3.90 -3.90 32.79
C GLY A 207 -4.83 -5.12 32.89
N TYR A 208 -5.56 -5.21 34.00
CA TYR A 208 -6.45 -6.34 34.29
C TYR A 208 -7.92 -5.95 34.27
N ALA A 209 -8.79 -6.94 34.10
CA ALA A 209 -10.24 -6.81 34.19
C ALA A 209 -10.79 -6.60 35.63
N ASP A 210 -9.94 -6.57 36.65
CA ASP A 210 -10.33 -6.45 38.07
C ASP A 210 -9.96 -5.10 38.71
N SER A 211 -9.95 -4.02 37.93
CA SER A 211 -9.58 -2.66 38.36
C SER A 211 -8.13 -2.53 38.84
N SER A 212 -7.23 -3.39 38.37
CA SER A 212 -5.82 -3.37 38.76
C SER A 212 -4.86 -3.25 37.58
N ILE A 213 -3.74 -2.57 37.82
CA ILE A 213 -2.55 -2.60 36.97
C ILE A 213 -1.46 -3.30 37.77
N ARG A 214 -0.79 -4.29 37.16
CA ARG A 214 0.24 -5.08 37.84
C ARG A 214 1.55 -5.00 37.08
N LEU A 215 2.65 -4.97 37.83
CA LEU A 215 4.00 -4.84 37.31
C LEU A 215 4.79 -6.10 37.60
N PHE A 216 5.62 -6.53 36.65
CA PHE A 216 6.41 -7.76 36.75
C PHE A 216 7.84 -7.52 36.29
N ASP A 217 8.81 -8.17 36.92
CA ASP A 217 10.17 -8.30 36.38
C ASP A 217 10.24 -9.56 35.51
N ILE A 218 10.58 -9.40 34.24
CA ILE A 218 10.70 -10.50 33.28
C ILE A 218 11.81 -11.50 33.66
N ARG A 219 12.89 -11.04 34.30
CA ARG A 219 14.09 -11.85 34.63
C ARG A 219 13.86 -12.76 35.82
N SER A 220 13.16 -12.28 36.85
CA SER A 220 12.79 -13.10 38.02
C SER A 220 11.42 -13.76 37.90
N GLY A 221 10.54 -13.22 37.06
CA GLY A 221 9.15 -13.63 36.94
C GLY A 221 8.27 -13.17 38.12
N GLN A 222 8.82 -12.33 39.00
CA GLN A 222 8.12 -11.87 40.19
C GLN A 222 7.25 -10.64 39.91
N MET A 223 6.11 -10.58 40.59
CA MET A 223 5.26 -9.38 40.61
C MET A 223 5.90 -8.32 41.52
N LEU A 224 6.18 -7.15 40.96
CA LEU A 224 6.83 -6.04 41.65
C LEU A 224 5.81 -5.22 42.44
N ARG A 225 4.69 -4.86 41.80
CA ARG A 225 3.68 -3.95 42.36
C ARG A 225 2.29 -4.22 41.79
N THR A 226 1.27 -3.87 42.57
CA THR A 226 -0.14 -3.82 42.15
C THR A 226 -0.68 -2.43 42.45
N ILE A 227 -1.29 -1.80 41.45
CA ILE A 227 -1.92 -0.49 41.50
C ILE A 227 -3.42 -0.71 41.35
N SER A 228 -4.23 -0.15 42.25
CA SER A 228 -5.70 -0.20 42.14
C SER A 228 -6.24 1.12 41.59
N LEU A 229 -7.20 1.02 40.68
CA LEU A 229 -7.92 2.17 40.13
C LEU A 229 -9.01 2.71 41.07
N GLY A 230 -9.33 1.96 42.12
CA GLY A 230 -10.45 2.23 43.03
C GLY A 230 -11.77 1.62 42.53
N LYS A 231 -12.88 2.07 43.12
CA LYS A 231 -14.22 1.62 42.75
C LYS A 231 -14.69 2.34 41.48
N GLY A 232 -15.44 1.62 40.65
CA GLY A 232 -16.12 2.21 39.51
C GLY A 232 -17.16 3.28 39.89
N PRO A 233 -17.66 4.03 38.90
CA PRO A 233 -18.61 5.12 39.12
C PRO A 233 -19.91 4.65 39.79
N THR A 234 -20.54 5.53 40.57
CA THR A 234 -21.81 5.25 41.26
C THR A 234 -22.91 4.93 40.24
N GLY A 235 -23.54 3.77 40.36
CA GLY A 235 -24.56 3.28 39.41
C GLY A 235 -24.01 2.48 38.21
N GLY A 236 -22.69 2.36 38.08
CA GLY A 236 -22.03 1.52 37.07
C GLY A 236 -21.45 0.21 37.62
N PRO A 237 -20.71 -0.56 36.79
CA PRO A 237 -19.97 -1.73 37.24
C PRO A 237 -18.99 -1.37 38.37
N LYS A 238 -18.96 -2.20 39.42
CA LYS A 238 -18.06 -1.98 40.57
C LYS A 238 -16.59 -2.15 40.18
N GLU A 239 -16.31 -3.11 39.29
CA GLU A 239 -14.97 -3.37 38.75
C GLU A 239 -14.80 -2.61 37.41
N LEU A 240 -13.66 -1.96 37.24
CA LEU A 240 -13.24 -1.26 36.04
C LEU A 240 -12.33 -2.16 35.19
N LEU A 241 -12.58 -2.18 33.89
CA LEU A 241 -11.72 -2.87 32.93
C LEU A 241 -10.60 -1.92 32.51
N VAL A 242 -9.33 -2.33 32.65
CA VAL A 242 -8.18 -1.56 32.16
C VAL A 242 -7.86 -1.99 30.73
N TRP A 243 -8.55 -1.39 29.77
CA TRP A 243 -8.45 -1.75 28.35
C TRP A 243 -7.10 -1.44 27.72
N SER A 244 -6.42 -0.37 28.15
CA SER A 244 -5.10 -0.02 27.60
C SER A 244 -4.16 0.54 28.67
N VAL A 245 -2.91 0.10 28.61
CA VAL A 245 -1.77 0.66 29.36
C VAL A 245 -0.63 0.96 28.39
N LYS A 246 -0.02 2.14 28.52
CA LYS A 246 1.20 2.54 27.81
C LYS A 246 2.18 3.18 28.79
N CYS A 247 3.46 3.19 28.43
CA CYS A 247 4.50 3.87 29.19
C CYS A 247 5.07 5.01 28.37
N LEU A 248 5.22 6.19 28.98
CA LEU A 248 5.98 7.30 28.42
C LEU A 248 7.48 7.00 28.49
N PRO A 249 8.32 7.68 27.69
CA PRO A 249 9.78 7.55 27.74
C PRO A 249 10.38 7.85 29.13
N ASP A 250 9.74 8.70 29.93
CA ASP A 250 10.15 9.01 31.32
C ASP A 250 9.74 7.91 32.33
N GLY A 251 9.07 6.85 31.86
CA GLY A 251 8.59 5.72 32.65
C GLY A 251 7.19 5.92 33.26
N THR A 252 6.56 7.09 33.08
CA THR A 252 5.19 7.35 33.57
C THR A 252 4.22 6.40 32.87
N ILE A 253 3.33 5.77 33.64
CA ILE A 253 2.32 4.87 33.09
C ILE A 253 1.07 5.67 32.77
N VAL A 254 0.47 5.44 31.60
CA VAL A 254 -0.82 5.99 31.20
C VAL A 254 -1.80 4.83 31.04
N SER A 255 -2.98 4.94 31.65
CA SER A 255 -4.02 3.90 31.58
C SER A 255 -5.37 4.48 31.15
N GLY A 256 -6.09 3.73 30.33
CA GLY A 256 -7.48 4.00 29.91
C GLY A 256 -8.40 2.89 30.37
N ASP A 257 -9.58 3.24 30.86
CA ASP A 257 -10.51 2.29 31.48
C ASP A 257 -11.94 2.34 30.92
N SER A 258 -12.77 1.40 31.39
CA SER A 258 -14.20 1.28 31.04
C SER A 258 -15.10 2.36 31.62
N ALA A 259 -14.57 3.32 32.39
CA ALA A 259 -15.28 4.52 32.82
C ALA A 259 -14.97 5.74 31.92
N GLY A 260 -14.11 5.57 30.90
CA GLY A 260 -13.68 6.66 30.02
C GLY A 260 -12.64 7.58 30.65
N GLU A 261 -12.01 7.16 31.76
CA GLU A 261 -10.98 7.93 32.42
C GLU A 261 -9.58 7.59 31.88
N ILE A 262 -8.79 8.63 31.61
CA ILE A 262 -7.35 8.54 31.39
C ILE A 262 -6.63 8.89 32.70
N ARG A 263 -5.79 7.98 33.18
CA ARG A 263 -5.00 8.17 34.40
C ARG A 263 -3.51 8.09 34.12
N PHE A 264 -2.76 8.98 34.76
CA PHE A 264 -1.31 9.08 34.70
C PHE A 264 -0.73 8.66 36.06
N TRP A 265 0.24 7.75 36.05
CA TRP A 265 0.86 7.19 37.25
C TRP A 265 2.35 7.41 37.23
N ASP A 266 2.90 7.84 38.37
CA ASP A 266 4.32 8.16 38.51
C ASP A 266 5.19 6.91 38.28
N ALA A 267 6.29 7.09 37.56
CA ALA A 267 7.18 6.01 37.14
C ALA A 267 7.86 5.25 38.30
N LYS A 268 8.11 5.94 39.43
CA LYS A 268 8.96 5.43 40.52
C LYS A 268 8.15 4.87 41.66
N ASN A 269 7.16 5.63 42.13
CA ASN A 269 6.34 5.24 43.28
C ASN A 269 4.98 4.65 42.87
N TYR A 270 4.63 4.71 41.58
CA TYR A 270 3.38 4.19 41.01
C TYR A 270 2.12 4.83 41.61
N SER A 271 2.25 6.05 42.12
CA SER A 271 1.12 6.84 42.64
C SER A 271 0.39 7.56 41.50
N LEU A 272 -0.92 7.79 41.69
CA LEU A 272 -1.73 8.54 40.74
C LEU A 272 -1.25 10.00 40.69
N VAL A 273 -0.79 10.45 39.53
CA VAL A 273 -0.40 11.84 39.26
C VAL A 273 -1.62 12.66 38.86
N GLN A 274 -2.39 12.14 37.90
CA GLN A 274 -3.54 12.86 37.37
C GLN A 274 -4.60 11.90 36.83
N ARG A 275 -5.86 12.33 36.92
CA ARG A 275 -7.04 11.69 36.32
C ARG A 275 -7.74 12.70 35.42
N ILE A 276 -8.14 12.28 34.23
CA ILE A 276 -8.85 13.10 33.24
C ILE A 276 -10.03 12.29 32.70
N GLN A 277 -11.24 12.85 32.77
CA GLN A 277 -12.39 12.29 32.07
C GLN A 277 -12.31 12.69 30.59
N GLY A 278 -11.81 11.80 29.74
CA GLY A 278 -11.61 12.09 28.32
C GLY A 278 -12.75 11.58 27.43
N HIS A 279 -13.36 10.46 27.82
CA HIS A 279 -14.37 9.77 27.03
C HIS A 279 -15.69 9.63 27.79
N LEU A 280 -16.79 9.46 27.05
CA LEU A 280 -18.12 9.19 27.57
C LEU A 280 -18.42 7.68 27.68
N ALA A 281 -17.57 6.86 27.07
CA ALA A 281 -17.60 5.40 27.11
C ALA A 281 -16.18 4.86 27.33
N ASP A 282 -16.04 3.54 27.27
CA ASP A 282 -14.78 2.83 27.43
C ASP A 282 -13.66 3.44 26.57
N THR A 283 -12.52 3.73 27.20
CA THR A 283 -11.28 4.08 26.48
C THR A 283 -10.63 2.79 26.03
N LEU A 284 -10.63 2.49 24.73
CA LEU A 284 -10.18 1.21 24.19
C LEU A 284 -8.67 1.16 23.99
N ASP A 285 -8.05 2.24 23.49
CA ASP A 285 -6.60 2.29 23.31
C ASP A 285 -6.00 3.69 23.47
N ILE A 286 -4.70 3.71 23.77
CA ILE A 286 -3.88 4.89 24.03
C ILE A 286 -2.60 4.80 23.19
N ALA A 287 -2.19 5.94 22.65
CA ALA A 287 -0.94 6.14 21.94
C ALA A 287 -0.11 7.23 22.62
N VAL A 288 1.21 7.08 22.61
CA VAL A 288 2.16 8.01 23.22
C VAL A 288 3.17 8.49 22.18
N SER A 289 3.54 9.76 22.23
CA SER A 289 4.58 10.31 21.37
C SER A 289 5.98 9.88 21.81
N ALA A 290 6.93 9.85 20.87
CA ALA A 290 8.32 9.46 21.08
C ALA A 290 9.05 10.37 22.08
N ASN A 291 8.68 11.65 22.13
CA ASN A 291 9.21 12.60 23.12
C ASN A 291 8.47 12.55 24.47
N GLY A 292 7.34 11.85 24.57
CA GLY A 292 6.55 11.74 25.79
C GLY A 292 5.69 12.95 26.14
N ASP A 293 5.58 13.96 25.27
CA ASP A 293 4.84 15.20 25.56
C ASP A 293 3.36 15.15 25.13
N THR A 294 3.01 14.21 24.24
CA THR A 294 1.67 14.09 23.66
C THR A 294 1.13 12.67 23.87
N VAL A 295 -0.12 12.59 24.29
CA VAL A 295 -0.87 11.34 24.43
C VAL A 295 -2.14 11.46 23.59
N VAL A 296 -2.51 10.39 22.91
CA VAL A 296 -3.77 10.30 22.16
C VAL A 296 -4.55 9.11 22.69
N SER A 297 -5.85 9.26 22.89
CA SER A 297 -6.75 8.17 23.28
C SER A 297 -7.91 8.03 22.33
N GLY A 298 -8.43 6.81 22.21
CA GLY A 298 -9.60 6.47 21.41
C GLY A 298 -10.57 5.62 22.24
N GLY A 299 -11.86 5.86 22.05
CA GLY A 299 -12.90 5.19 22.83
C GLY A 299 -14.02 4.62 21.98
N ALA A 300 -14.89 3.86 22.66
CA ALA A 300 -16.15 3.36 22.12
C ALA A 300 -17.17 4.48 21.82
N ASP A 301 -16.92 5.71 22.31
CA ASP A 301 -17.70 6.91 21.99
C ASP A 301 -17.30 7.57 20.65
N GLN A 302 -16.46 6.89 19.87
CA GLN A 302 -15.93 7.30 18.56
C GLN A 302 -15.01 8.52 18.64
N ARG A 303 -14.71 9.02 19.83
CA ARG A 303 -13.84 10.19 20.01
C ARG A 303 -12.40 9.74 19.95
N THR A 304 -11.58 10.57 19.32
CA THR A 304 -10.15 10.60 19.50
C THR A 304 -9.81 11.87 20.25
N VAL A 305 -9.11 11.76 21.39
CA VAL A 305 -8.77 12.87 22.27
C VAL A 305 -7.26 13.02 22.34
N VAL A 306 -6.75 14.26 22.25
CA VAL A 306 -5.33 14.57 22.32
C VAL A 306 -5.03 15.34 23.61
N TYR A 307 -4.04 14.86 24.36
CA TYR A 307 -3.57 15.48 25.59
C TYR A 307 -2.12 15.92 25.41
N ARG A 308 -1.77 17.08 25.99
CA ARG A 308 -0.39 17.56 26.03
C ARG A 308 -0.02 17.95 27.46
N LYS A 309 1.23 17.67 27.82
CA LYS A 309 1.80 18.12 29.09
C LYS A 309 2.10 19.62 28.99
N LYS A 310 1.42 20.44 29.80
CA LYS A 310 1.75 21.86 29.94
C LYS A 310 2.86 22.00 30.97
N GLU A 311 3.88 22.80 30.67
CA GLU A 311 4.83 23.25 31.68
C GLU A 311 4.09 24.06 32.75
N GLY A 312 4.46 23.87 34.02
CA GLY A 312 3.86 24.60 35.13
C GLY A 312 4.18 26.09 35.04
N GLU A 313 3.26 26.94 35.51
CA GLU A 313 3.57 28.37 35.70
C GLU A 313 4.70 28.53 36.73
N LYS A 314 5.44 29.66 36.65
CA LYS A 314 6.58 29.95 37.53
C LYS A 314 6.21 29.74 39.01
N GLY A 315 6.64 28.61 39.58
CA GLY A 315 6.37 28.22 40.98
C GLY A 315 5.84 26.79 41.15
N ASP A 316 5.12 26.25 40.16
CA ASP A 316 4.69 24.85 40.15
C ASP A 316 5.65 24.01 39.31
N LYS A 317 6.45 23.16 39.96
CA LYS A 317 7.45 22.31 39.30
C LYS A 317 6.83 21.08 38.61
N LYS A 318 5.52 20.85 38.73
CA LYS A 318 4.85 19.67 38.14
C LYS A 318 4.02 20.08 36.92
N GLY A 319 4.51 19.74 35.73
CA GLY A 319 3.72 19.89 34.51
C GLY A 319 2.43 19.07 34.56
N ARG A 320 1.31 19.65 34.11
CA ARG A 320 -0.02 19.04 34.15
C ARG A 320 -0.48 18.64 32.75
N TRP A 321 -1.12 17.49 32.62
CA TRP A 321 -1.74 17.06 31.38
C TRP A 321 -3.05 17.81 31.15
N ALA A 322 -3.25 18.32 29.94
CA ALA A 322 -4.49 18.97 29.54
C ALA A 322 -4.99 18.36 28.23
N GLU A 323 -6.30 18.14 28.15
CA GLU A 323 -6.97 17.93 26.87
C GLU A 323 -6.78 19.17 26.00
N ILE A 324 -6.26 18.96 24.79
CA ILE A 324 -6.08 20.01 23.79
C ILE A 324 -7.27 20.04 22.85
N MET A 325 -7.71 18.87 22.39
CA MET A 325 -8.90 18.73 21.57
C MET A 325 -9.37 17.28 21.47
N HIS A 326 -10.64 17.11 21.14
CA HIS A 326 -11.20 15.84 20.73
C HIS A 326 -11.95 15.98 19.41
N ARG A 327 -11.99 14.91 18.61
CA ARG A 327 -12.74 14.86 17.35
C ARG A 327 -13.16 13.43 17.05
N ARG A 328 -14.31 13.27 16.39
CA ARG A 328 -14.77 12.00 15.83
C ARG A 328 -14.22 11.84 14.41
N TYR A 329 -13.20 11.01 14.25
CA TYR A 329 -12.63 10.69 12.94
C TYR A 329 -13.26 9.44 12.32
N HIS A 330 -13.56 8.45 13.17
CA HIS A 330 -14.18 7.20 12.82
C HIS A 330 -15.71 7.29 12.89
N THR A 331 -16.40 6.42 12.15
CA THR A 331 -17.87 6.28 12.22
C THR A 331 -18.32 5.21 13.22
N HIS A 332 -17.36 4.53 13.84
CA HIS A 332 -17.52 3.52 14.86
C HIS A 332 -16.36 3.64 15.88
N ASP A 333 -16.31 2.75 16.85
CA ASP A 333 -15.37 2.72 17.96
C ASP A 333 -13.91 2.83 17.49
N VAL A 334 -13.08 3.55 18.23
CA VAL A 334 -11.63 3.62 17.94
C VAL A 334 -10.93 2.53 18.75
N LYS A 335 -10.69 1.37 18.13
CA LYS A 335 -10.19 0.17 18.82
C LYS A 335 -8.69 0.18 19.11
N THR A 336 -7.88 0.70 18.19
CA THR A 336 -6.42 0.53 18.25
C THR A 336 -5.68 1.71 17.64
N PHE A 337 -4.47 1.99 18.14
CA PHE A 337 -3.51 2.92 17.57
C PHE A 337 -2.15 2.27 17.32
N ALA A 338 -1.43 2.80 16.33
CA ALA A 338 0.02 2.65 16.19
C ALA A 338 0.67 4.02 15.96
N VAL A 339 1.84 4.25 16.54
CA VAL A 339 2.57 5.53 16.42
C VAL A 339 3.91 5.28 15.75
N TYR A 340 4.30 6.21 14.87
CA TYR A 340 5.65 6.30 14.35
C TYR A 340 6.08 7.76 14.26
N GLU A 341 7.25 8.06 14.81
CA GLU A 341 7.83 9.40 14.78
C GLU A 341 9.34 9.36 14.53
N THR A 342 9.79 10.31 13.72
CA THR A 342 11.17 10.72 13.47
C THR A 342 11.25 12.25 13.52
N LYS A 343 12.36 12.86 13.10
CA LYS A 343 12.42 14.32 12.95
C LYS A 343 11.40 14.84 11.91
N ASP A 344 11.26 14.15 10.77
CA ASP A 344 10.39 14.56 9.66
C ASP A 344 8.98 13.97 9.73
N ILE A 345 8.86 12.70 10.14
CA ILE A 345 7.59 11.98 10.15
C ILE A 345 7.03 12.01 11.57
N SER A 346 5.75 12.33 11.74
CA SER A 346 5.10 12.29 13.06
C SER A 346 3.64 11.94 12.92
N ILE A 347 3.34 10.64 13.00
CA ILE A 347 2.03 10.09 12.69
C ILE A 347 1.52 9.15 13.79
N ALA A 348 0.22 9.20 14.02
CA ALA A 348 -0.53 8.16 14.70
C ALA A 348 -1.58 7.59 13.72
N VAL A 349 -1.65 6.28 13.59
CA VAL A 349 -2.67 5.60 12.78
C VAL A 349 -3.67 4.96 13.73
N SER A 350 -4.95 5.21 13.52
CA SER A 350 -6.05 4.61 14.27
C SER A 350 -6.91 3.72 13.39
N GLY A 351 -7.53 2.72 14.00
CA GLY A 351 -8.40 1.75 13.33
C GLY A 351 -9.53 1.26 14.24
N GLY A 352 -10.61 0.80 13.62
CA GLY A 352 -11.79 0.31 14.33
C GLY A 352 -12.72 -0.53 13.46
N PRO A 353 -13.97 -0.76 13.93
CA PRO A 353 -14.97 -1.55 13.21
C PRO A 353 -15.41 -0.97 11.87
N ASP A 354 -15.17 0.32 11.62
CA ASP A 354 -15.43 0.98 10.34
C ASP A 354 -14.40 0.65 9.24
N ALA A 355 -13.48 -0.28 9.50
CA ALA A 355 -12.49 -0.82 8.56
C ALA A 355 -11.56 0.23 7.91
N THR A 356 -11.61 1.49 8.34
CA THR A 356 -10.94 2.61 7.67
C THR A 356 -9.74 3.03 8.50
N PRO A 357 -8.49 2.85 8.02
CA PRO A 357 -7.33 3.38 8.71
C PRO A 357 -7.33 4.90 8.64
N VAL A 358 -7.16 5.58 9.78
CA VAL A 358 -7.06 7.05 9.83
C VAL A 358 -5.68 7.45 10.32
N VAL A 359 -4.99 8.28 9.54
CA VAL A 359 -3.66 8.82 9.84
C VAL A 359 -3.82 10.23 10.39
N LEU A 360 -3.25 10.46 11.58
CA LEU A 360 -3.31 11.70 12.33
C LEU A 360 -1.89 12.31 12.44
N PRO A 361 -1.74 13.63 12.20
CA PRO A 361 -0.46 14.32 12.39
C PRO A 361 -0.23 14.55 13.89
N LEU A 362 0.64 13.76 14.52
CA LEU A 362 0.75 13.74 15.99
C LEU A 362 1.37 15.04 16.53
N ARG A 363 2.45 15.52 15.92
CA ARG A 363 3.11 16.78 16.29
C ARG A 363 2.35 18.03 15.81
N GLU A 364 1.83 18.01 14.59
CA GLU A 364 1.16 19.15 13.95
C GLU A 364 -0.38 19.00 13.96
N PHE A 365 -0.91 18.43 15.05
CA PHE A 365 -2.35 18.24 15.22
C PHE A 365 -3.09 19.58 15.21
N GLY A 366 -4.17 19.67 14.42
CA GLY A 366 -4.93 20.91 14.19
C GLY A 366 -4.29 21.89 13.18
N LYS A 367 -3.08 21.60 12.68
CA LYS A 367 -2.39 22.37 11.64
C LYS A 367 -2.23 21.61 10.33
N GLU A 368 -2.23 20.28 10.37
CA GLU A 368 -2.29 19.42 9.19
C GLU A 368 -3.61 18.64 9.14
N HIS A 369 -4.09 18.36 7.93
CA HIS A 369 -5.26 17.51 7.73
C HIS A 369 -4.93 16.06 8.15
N HIS A 370 -5.88 15.42 8.85
CA HIS A 370 -5.89 13.98 8.94
C HIS A 370 -6.16 13.35 7.58
N ARG A 371 -5.80 12.08 7.41
CA ARG A 371 -6.06 11.33 6.19
C ARG A 371 -6.78 10.03 6.49
N LYS A 372 -7.90 9.80 5.80
CA LYS A 372 -8.57 8.50 5.77
C LYS A 372 -7.98 7.69 4.61
N LEU A 373 -7.39 6.54 4.91
CA LEU A 373 -6.93 5.61 3.87
C LEU A 373 -8.12 4.78 3.38
N SER A 374 -8.02 4.24 2.17
CA SER A 374 -9.05 3.36 1.61
C SER A 374 -9.29 2.13 2.51
N SER A 375 -10.55 1.83 2.80
CA SER A 375 -10.96 0.55 3.41
C SER A 375 -11.02 -0.59 2.38
N LEU A 376 -10.95 -0.25 1.09
CA LEU A 376 -10.93 -1.20 -0.03
C LEU A 376 -9.48 -1.58 -0.38
N PRO A 377 -9.25 -2.84 -0.80
CA PRO A 377 -7.92 -3.34 -1.14
C PRO A 377 -7.35 -2.63 -2.36
N GLN A 378 -6.03 -2.39 -2.37
CA GLN A 378 -5.34 -1.71 -3.47
C GLN A 378 -5.34 -2.56 -4.76
N ILE A 379 -5.30 -3.89 -4.62
CA ILE A 379 -5.47 -4.82 -5.75
C ILE A 379 -6.99 -5.07 -5.90
N PRO A 380 -7.61 -4.64 -7.01
CA PRO A 380 -9.04 -4.83 -7.23
C PRO A 380 -9.43 -6.30 -7.12
N GLN A 381 -10.42 -6.60 -6.27
CA GLN A 381 -11.00 -7.94 -6.16
C GLN A 381 -12.12 -8.14 -7.20
N LEU A 382 -11.87 -7.64 -8.41
CA LEU A 382 -12.84 -7.50 -9.48
C LEU A 382 -12.15 -7.78 -10.82
N THR A 383 -12.78 -8.58 -11.66
CA THR A 383 -12.38 -8.79 -13.05
C THR A 383 -13.62 -8.91 -13.93
N SER A 384 -13.44 -8.88 -15.24
CA SER A 384 -14.53 -9.02 -16.21
C SER A 384 -14.15 -9.99 -17.31
N ALA A 385 -15.16 -10.67 -17.86
CA ALA A 385 -15.08 -11.24 -19.20
C ALA A 385 -15.84 -10.32 -20.15
N PRO A 386 -15.15 -9.43 -20.89
CA PRO A 386 -15.81 -8.41 -21.70
C PRO A 386 -16.77 -9.02 -22.74
N SER A 387 -16.37 -10.11 -23.40
CA SER A 387 -17.15 -10.77 -24.47
C SER A 387 -18.45 -11.40 -23.94
N SER A 388 -18.42 -11.98 -22.74
CA SER A 388 -19.60 -12.57 -22.09
C SER A 388 -20.37 -11.58 -21.21
N ARG A 389 -19.93 -10.31 -21.14
CA ARG A 389 -20.46 -9.26 -20.26
C ARG A 389 -20.63 -9.73 -18.80
N LEU A 390 -19.66 -10.52 -18.32
CA LEU A 390 -19.62 -10.98 -16.94
C LEU A 390 -18.71 -10.07 -16.12
N VAL A 391 -19.16 -9.72 -14.92
CA VAL A 391 -18.37 -9.07 -13.87
C VAL A 391 -18.20 -10.09 -12.76
N MET A 392 -16.96 -10.39 -12.41
CA MET A 392 -16.61 -11.33 -11.35
C MET A 392 -16.00 -10.58 -10.18
N SER A 393 -16.48 -10.89 -8.98
CA SER A 393 -15.89 -10.42 -7.73
C SER A 393 -15.57 -11.60 -6.81
N PHE A 394 -14.58 -11.46 -5.94
CA PHE A 394 -14.21 -12.52 -5.01
C PHE A 394 -13.70 -11.96 -3.68
N TRP A 395 -13.98 -12.66 -2.59
CA TRP A 395 -13.41 -12.38 -1.26
C TRP A 395 -13.70 -13.57 -0.34
N ASP A 396 -12.99 -13.62 0.79
CA ASP A 396 -13.02 -14.74 1.73
C ASP A 396 -12.89 -16.08 0.98
N ARG A 397 -13.95 -16.88 0.88
CA ARG A 397 -13.95 -18.17 0.16
C ARG A 397 -14.95 -18.22 -0.99
N GLU A 398 -15.51 -17.09 -1.39
CA GLU A 398 -16.57 -17.01 -2.39
C GLU A 398 -16.16 -16.20 -3.63
N VAL A 399 -16.47 -16.74 -4.81
CA VAL A 399 -16.45 -16.02 -6.08
C VAL A 399 -17.89 -15.82 -6.56
N SER A 400 -18.27 -14.58 -6.84
CA SER A 400 -19.58 -14.21 -7.39
C SER A 400 -19.46 -13.75 -8.83
N LEU A 401 -20.33 -14.27 -9.70
CA LEU A 401 -20.40 -13.96 -11.13
C LEU A 401 -21.70 -13.24 -11.45
N TRP A 402 -21.59 -12.03 -11.98
CA TRP A 402 -22.69 -11.16 -12.33
C TRP A 402 -22.73 -10.93 -13.84
N ARG A 403 -23.92 -10.89 -14.42
CA ARG A 403 -24.14 -10.47 -15.81
C ARG A 403 -24.70 -9.06 -15.83
N VAL A 404 -24.20 -8.20 -16.73
CA VAL A 404 -24.64 -6.80 -16.90
C VAL A 404 -25.25 -6.60 -18.29
N SER A 405 -26.56 -6.31 -18.34
CA SER A 405 -27.32 -6.17 -19.60
C SER A 405 -27.19 -4.78 -20.24
N ARG A 406 -27.54 -4.65 -21.53
CA ARG A 406 -27.61 -3.37 -22.28
C ARG A 406 -29.04 -2.82 -22.34
N GLY A 407 -29.16 -1.49 -22.37
CA GLY A 407 -30.36 -0.77 -22.87
C GLY A 407 -31.69 -1.01 -22.13
N PRO A 408 -32.81 -0.41 -22.59
CA PRO A 408 -34.14 -0.77 -22.10
C PRO A 408 -34.43 -2.17 -22.63
N ALA A 409 -34.30 -3.18 -21.78
CA ALA A 409 -34.72 -4.54 -22.08
C ALA A 409 -36.08 -4.50 -22.78
N SER A 410 -36.24 -5.27 -23.86
CA SER A 410 -37.55 -5.53 -24.42
C SER A 410 -38.51 -5.89 -23.27
N LEU A 411 -39.79 -5.52 -23.38
CA LEU A 411 -40.82 -5.78 -22.35
C LEU A 411 -40.89 -7.26 -21.88
N HIS A 412 -40.19 -8.17 -22.58
CA HIS A 412 -40.15 -9.61 -22.34
C HIS A 412 -38.94 -10.07 -21.51
N GLU A 413 -37.87 -9.27 -21.35
CA GLU A 413 -36.68 -9.64 -20.55
C GLU A 413 -36.65 -9.03 -19.13
N ASN A 414 -37.58 -8.11 -18.84
CA ASN A 414 -37.51 -7.26 -17.66
C ASN A 414 -38.66 -7.50 -16.67
N ILE A 415 -38.78 -8.71 -16.14
CA ILE A 415 -39.82 -9.04 -15.14
C ILE A 415 -39.60 -8.24 -13.83
N ASP A 416 -38.35 -7.89 -13.48
CA ASP A 416 -37.96 -7.22 -12.22
C ASP A 416 -37.32 -5.82 -12.38
N GLY A 417 -37.09 -5.33 -13.60
CA GLY A 417 -36.46 -4.01 -13.84
C GLY A 417 -34.96 -3.89 -13.53
N GLN A 418 -34.29 -4.96 -13.06
CA GLN A 418 -32.87 -4.94 -12.72
C GLN A 418 -31.95 -5.18 -13.92
N ARG A 419 -30.97 -4.28 -14.12
CA ARG A 419 -29.98 -4.33 -15.24
C ARG A 419 -28.77 -5.24 -14.98
N HIS A 420 -28.75 -5.92 -13.84
CA HIS A 420 -27.68 -6.83 -13.44
C HIS A 420 -28.29 -8.07 -12.81
N ARG A 421 -27.59 -9.20 -12.91
CA ARG A 421 -28.05 -10.47 -12.35
C ARG A 421 -26.90 -11.32 -11.86
N LEU A 422 -27.04 -11.90 -10.67
CA LEU A 422 -26.15 -12.94 -10.20
C LEU A 422 -26.43 -14.25 -10.98
N VAL A 423 -25.45 -14.72 -11.73
CA VAL A 423 -25.57 -15.90 -12.62
C VAL A 423 -24.77 -17.12 -12.13
N GLY A 424 -23.89 -16.94 -11.15
CA GLY A 424 -23.16 -18.03 -10.53
C GLY A 424 -22.46 -17.60 -9.24
N LYS A 425 -22.31 -18.56 -8.32
CA LYS A 425 -21.47 -18.45 -7.12
C LYS A 425 -20.61 -19.70 -7.00
N VAL A 426 -19.34 -19.53 -6.70
CA VAL A 426 -18.38 -20.61 -6.46
C VAL A 426 -17.87 -20.48 -5.04
N LEU A 427 -18.11 -21.49 -4.22
CA LEU A 427 -17.55 -21.58 -2.86
C LEU A 427 -16.33 -22.50 -2.89
N ILE A 428 -15.19 -21.97 -2.46
CA ILE A 428 -13.94 -22.72 -2.34
C ILE A 428 -13.93 -23.46 -1.01
N GLN A 429 -13.80 -24.79 -1.09
CA GLN A 429 -13.65 -25.64 0.08
C GLN A 429 -12.27 -25.47 0.70
N GLY A 430 -12.20 -25.46 2.04
CA GLY A 430 -10.99 -25.20 2.82
C GLY A 430 -11.21 -24.11 3.86
N GLU A 431 -10.19 -23.87 4.67
CA GLU A 431 -10.20 -22.79 5.67
C GLU A 431 -9.55 -21.50 5.15
N GLU A 432 -8.62 -21.59 4.19
CA GLU A 432 -7.88 -20.44 3.67
C GLU A 432 -8.76 -19.54 2.79
N ASN A 433 -8.55 -18.22 2.90
CA ASN A 433 -9.19 -17.26 2.01
C ASN A 433 -8.52 -17.23 0.63
N ILE A 434 -9.28 -16.79 -0.38
CA ILE A 434 -8.85 -16.63 -1.77
C ILE A 434 -7.78 -15.54 -1.82
N SER A 435 -6.63 -15.86 -2.40
CA SER A 435 -5.53 -14.93 -2.65
C SER A 435 -5.71 -14.19 -3.98
N SER A 436 -6.13 -14.91 -5.01
CA SER A 436 -6.30 -14.39 -6.38
C SER A 436 -7.33 -15.21 -7.15
N ALA A 437 -8.08 -14.57 -8.03
CA ALA A 437 -8.94 -15.25 -8.99
C ALA A 437 -8.98 -14.49 -10.31
N MET A 438 -9.00 -15.23 -11.42
CA MET A 438 -8.98 -14.69 -12.77
C MET A 438 -10.00 -15.40 -13.66
N LEU A 439 -10.71 -14.62 -14.46
CA LEU A 439 -11.67 -15.08 -15.46
C LEU A 439 -11.06 -14.89 -16.85
N SER A 440 -11.20 -15.87 -17.74
CA SER A 440 -10.80 -15.73 -19.14
C SER A 440 -11.59 -14.62 -19.84
N SER A 441 -11.00 -14.00 -20.86
CA SER A 441 -11.62 -12.93 -21.65
C SER A 441 -13.00 -13.31 -22.22
N ASP A 442 -13.16 -14.58 -22.60
CA ASP A 442 -14.39 -15.17 -23.10
C ASP A 442 -15.37 -15.63 -22.01
N GLY A 443 -14.95 -15.67 -20.74
CA GLY A 443 -15.77 -16.07 -19.60
C GLY A 443 -16.02 -17.58 -19.47
N LYS A 444 -15.26 -18.43 -20.16
CA LYS A 444 -15.41 -19.89 -20.12
C LYS A 444 -14.52 -20.61 -19.11
N THR A 445 -13.42 -19.99 -18.68
CA THR A 445 -12.45 -20.58 -17.75
C THR A 445 -12.24 -19.65 -16.58
N LEU A 446 -12.33 -20.20 -15.37
CA LEU A 446 -12.11 -19.51 -14.10
C LEU A 446 -10.98 -20.20 -13.35
N ALA A 447 -9.96 -19.44 -12.99
CA ALA A 447 -8.89 -19.86 -12.10
C ALA A 447 -9.06 -19.19 -10.73
N VAL A 448 -8.98 -19.96 -9.65
CA VAL A 448 -9.06 -19.48 -8.28
C VAL A 448 -7.90 -20.05 -7.48
N ALA A 449 -7.18 -19.20 -6.78
CA ALA A 449 -6.06 -19.58 -5.93
C ALA A 449 -6.33 -19.20 -4.48
N THR A 450 -5.90 -20.06 -3.57
CA THR A 450 -5.61 -19.74 -2.18
C THR A 450 -4.09 -19.85 -1.99
N ILE A 451 -3.60 -19.52 -0.80
CA ILE A 451 -2.17 -19.71 -0.48
C ILE A 451 -1.78 -21.19 -0.43
N ALA A 452 -2.75 -22.11 -0.35
CA ALA A 452 -2.54 -23.55 -0.24
C ALA A 452 -2.90 -24.32 -1.53
N GLU A 453 -3.86 -23.85 -2.33
CA GLU A 453 -4.32 -24.59 -3.50
C GLU A 453 -4.68 -23.71 -4.70
N VAL A 454 -4.59 -24.29 -5.90
CA VAL A 454 -5.08 -23.68 -7.16
C VAL A 454 -6.16 -24.58 -7.76
N LYS A 455 -7.35 -24.00 -7.99
CA LYS A 455 -8.52 -24.67 -8.55
C LYS A 455 -8.95 -24.02 -9.87
N LEU A 456 -9.26 -24.85 -10.85
CA LEU A 456 -9.74 -24.43 -12.16
C LEU A 456 -11.17 -24.90 -12.39
N PHE A 457 -11.96 -24.06 -13.05
CA PHE A 457 -13.35 -24.31 -13.35
C PHE A 457 -13.69 -23.91 -14.79
N SER A 458 -14.48 -24.74 -15.47
CA SER A 458 -15.15 -24.40 -16.71
C SER A 458 -16.54 -23.84 -16.43
N LEU A 459 -16.87 -22.75 -17.09
CA LEU A 459 -18.13 -22.03 -17.00
C LEU A 459 -18.89 -22.19 -18.32
N ARG A 460 -20.13 -22.66 -18.25
CA ARG A 460 -21.00 -22.82 -19.43
C ARG A 460 -22.39 -22.29 -19.13
N ARG A 461 -23.04 -21.67 -20.12
CA ARG A 461 -24.46 -21.30 -20.01
C ARG A 461 -25.33 -22.57 -19.97
N ARG A 462 -26.31 -22.64 -19.07
CA ARG A 462 -27.31 -23.72 -19.08
C ARG A 462 -28.27 -23.50 -20.26
N LYS A 463 -28.41 -24.50 -21.14
CA LYS A 463 -29.40 -24.48 -22.23
C LYS A 463 -30.82 -24.53 -21.64
N GLY A 464 -31.71 -23.62 -22.08
CA GLY A 464 -33.11 -23.59 -21.67
C GLY A 464 -33.42 -22.91 -20.33
N ASP A 465 -32.43 -22.32 -19.66
CA ASP A 465 -32.66 -21.52 -18.45
C ASP A 465 -32.90 -20.05 -18.83
N GLU A 466 -34.14 -19.58 -18.74
CA GLU A 466 -34.52 -18.17 -18.89
C GLU A 466 -33.74 -17.27 -17.92
N LYS A 467 -33.26 -17.83 -16.80
CA LYS A 467 -32.49 -17.08 -15.81
C LYS A 467 -31.01 -16.92 -16.17
N GLY A 468 -30.53 -17.64 -17.19
CA GLY A 468 -29.15 -17.54 -17.68
C GLY A 468 -28.10 -18.02 -16.67
N ALA A 469 -28.43 -18.95 -15.77
CA ALA A 469 -27.48 -19.44 -14.79
C ALA A 469 -26.30 -20.20 -15.44
N LEU A 470 -25.14 -20.10 -14.80
CA LEU A 470 -23.93 -20.78 -15.23
C LEU A 470 -23.86 -22.20 -14.63
N ARG A 471 -23.53 -23.17 -15.48
CA ARG A 471 -23.03 -24.48 -15.08
C ARG A 471 -21.53 -24.37 -14.85
N ILE A 472 -21.13 -24.57 -13.60
CA ILE A 472 -19.73 -24.57 -13.17
C ILE A 472 -19.27 -26.02 -13.04
N GLN A 473 -18.14 -26.38 -13.67
CA GLN A 473 -17.55 -27.72 -13.59
C GLN A 473 -16.06 -27.61 -13.27
N LYS A 474 -15.56 -28.41 -12.32
CA LYS A 474 -14.12 -28.43 -11.99
C LYS A 474 -13.32 -29.01 -13.16
N ILE A 475 -12.20 -28.36 -13.48
CA ILE A 475 -11.17 -28.86 -14.40
C ILE A 475 -10.09 -29.53 -13.55
N ASP A 476 -9.70 -30.74 -13.93
CA ASP A 476 -8.65 -31.46 -13.22
C ASP A 476 -7.29 -30.90 -13.64
N ALA A 477 -6.48 -30.52 -12.65
CA ALA A 477 -5.11 -30.04 -12.83
C ALA A 477 -4.14 -31.01 -12.14
N PRO A 478 -2.90 -31.13 -12.63
CA PRO A 478 -1.87 -31.94 -11.97
C PRO A 478 -1.63 -31.49 -10.52
N LYS A 479 -1.39 -32.44 -9.61
CA LYS A 479 -1.18 -32.17 -8.18
C LYS A 479 -0.06 -31.17 -7.91
N VAL A 480 1.03 -31.27 -8.67
CA VAL A 480 2.16 -30.32 -8.57
C VAL A 480 1.67 -28.89 -8.79
N LEU A 481 0.74 -28.67 -9.74
CA LEU A 481 0.14 -27.37 -10.00
C LEU A 481 -0.88 -26.97 -8.92
N SER A 482 -1.71 -27.91 -8.46
CA SER A 482 -2.84 -27.61 -7.59
C SER A 482 -2.51 -27.50 -6.11
N ASP A 483 -1.48 -28.16 -5.59
CA ASP A 483 -1.31 -28.40 -4.14
C ASP A 483 -0.34 -27.43 -3.45
N GLU A 484 0.41 -26.61 -4.20
CA GLU A 484 1.38 -25.64 -3.65
C GLU A 484 0.82 -24.21 -3.52
N GLY A 485 -0.45 -24.01 -3.87
CA GLY A 485 -1.12 -22.70 -3.83
C GLY A 485 -0.52 -21.64 -4.74
N ALA A 486 -1.05 -20.43 -4.65
CA ALA A 486 -0.54 -19.28 -5.40
C ALA A 486 -0.91 -17.95 -4.74
N ARG A 487 -0.09 -16.92 -4.97
CA ARG A 487 -0.40 -15.53 -4.63
C ARG A 487 -1.13 -14.81 -5.76
N LEU A 488 -0.82 -15.15 -7.01
CA LEU A 488 -1.40 -14.55 -8.20
C LEU A 488 -1.60 -15.60 -9.29
N VAL A 489 -2.75 -15.59 -9.94
CA VAL A 489 -3.04 -16.41 -11.13
C VAL A 489 -3.49 -15.53 -12.28
N THR A 490 -3.00 -15.80 -13.48
CA THR A 490 -3.32 -15.00 -14.68
C THR A 490 -3.56 -15.92 -15.86
N ILE A 491 -4.66 -15.70 -16.59
CA ILE A 491 -5.00 -16.44 -17.81
C ILE A 491 -4.66 -15.54 -19.00
N SER A 492 -4.04 -16.10 -20.05
CA SER A 492 -3.76 -15.35 -21.27
C SER A 492 -5.04 -14.91 -21.99
N PRO A 493 -5.03 -13.80 -22.74
CA PRO A 493 -6.19 -13.33 -23.51
C PRO A 493 -6.79 -14.36 -24.46
N ASP A 494 -5.98 -15.26 -25.02
CA ASP A 494 -6.43 -16.37 -25.88
C ASP A 494 -6.94 -17.60 -25.12
N GLY A 495 -6.84 -17.61 -23.78
CA GLY A 495 -7.28 -18.69 -22.91
C GLY A 495 -6.40 -19.95 -22.92
N ARG A 496 -5.26 -19.94 -23.62
CA ARG A 496 -4.38 -21.11 -23.76
C ARG A 496 -3.33 -21.25 -22.67
N TRP A 497 -2.93 -20.17 -22.02
CA TRP A 497 -1.87 -20.17 -21.02
C TRP A 497 -2.38 -19.75 -19.65
N LEU A 498 -1.88 -20.43 -18.62
CA LEU A 498 -2.11 -20.11 -17.22
C LEU A 498 -0.77 -19.85 -16.54
N SER A 499 -0.56 -18.62 -16.10
CA SER A 499 0.56 -18.24 -15.25
C SER A 499 0.15 -18.34 -13.78
N ILE A 500 0.98 -18.99 -12.98
CA ILE A 500 0.81 -19.19 -11.55
C ILE A 500 2.04 -18.64 -10.84
N VAL A 501 1.83 -17.65 -9.99
CA VAL A 501 2.87 -17.13 -9.09
C VAL A 501 2.68 -17.76 -7.73
N ARG A 502 3.64 -18.58 -7.32
CA ARG A 502 3.66 -19.28 -6.04
C ARG A 502 3.86 -18.31 -4.86
N PRO A 503 3.59 -18.74 -3.62
CA PRO A 503 3.86 -17.93 -2.42
C PRO A 503 5.29 -17.36 -2.36
N ASN A 504 6.29 -18.13 -2.79
CA ASN A 504 7.71 -17.74 -2.84
C ASN A 504 8.07 -16.87 -4.06
N SER A 505 7.09 -16.40 -4.84
CA SER A 505 7.27 -15.66 -6.10
C SER A 505 7.94 -16.43 -7.24
N ASP A 506 8.00 -17.77 -7.17
CA ASP A 506 8.30 -18.59 -8.34
C ASP A 506 7.14 -18.53 -9.35
N ILE A 507 7.48 -18.52 -10.63
CA ILE A 507 6.51 -18.40 -11.72
C ILE A 507 6.44 -19.73 -12.48
N TYR A 508 5.26 -20.31 -12.55
CA TYR A 508 4.97 -21.51 -13.32
C TYR A 508 4.00 -21.20 -14.46
N MET A 509 4.25 -21.81 -15.61
CA MET A 509 3.44 -21.66 -16.81
C MET A 509 2.84 -23.00 -17.20
N ALA A 510 1.51 -23.06 -17.29
CA ALA A 510 0.76 -24.25 -17.69
C ALA A 510 -0.06 -23.99 -18.95
N ARG A 511 -0.21 -25.02 -19.77
CA ARG A 511 -1.00 -24.99 -21.01
C ARG A 511 -2.41 -25.51 -20.75
N ILE A 512 -3.42 -24.75 -21.17
CA ILE A 512 -4.83 -25.12 -21.16
C ILE A 512 -5.23 -25.45 -22.61
N GLN A 513 -5.59 -26.71 -22.84
CA GLN A 513 -6.17 -27.16 -24.09
C GLN A 513 -7.68 -26.97 -24.05
N SER A 514 -8.17 -26.07 -24.91
CA SER A 514 -9.60 -25.91 -25.16
C SER A 514 -10.05 -26.91 -26.22
N THR A 515 -11.06 -27.71 -25.92
CA THR A 515 -11.61 -28.72 -26.83
C THR A 515 -12.63 -28.10 -27.77
N SER A 516 -12.53 -28.40 -29.07
CA SER A 516 -13.43 -27.89 -30.12
C SER A 516 -14.85 -28.47 -30.05
N VAL A 517 -15.03 -29.58 -29.32
CA VAL A 517 -16.32 -30.23 -29.10
C VAL A 517 -17.06 -29.51 -27.96
N SER A 518 -18.25 -28.96 -28.27
CA SER A 518 -19.07 -28.15 -27.35
C SER A 518 -19.41 -28.79 -25.99
N ASN A 519 -19.22 -30.11 -25.83
CA ASN A 519 -19.49 -30.84 -24.60
C ASN A 519 -18.24 -31.27 -23.80
N GLU A 520 -17.03 -31.20 -24.33
CA GLU A 520 -15.82 -31.68 -23.63
C GLU A 520 -15.16 -30.60 -22.77
N LYS A 521 -14.75 -30.93 -21.55
CA LYS A 521 -14.12 -29.97 -20.62
C LYS A 521 -12.71 -29.61 -21.11
N PRO A 522 -12.25 -28.36 -20.92
CA PRO A 522 -10.85 -28.01 -21.12
C PRO A 522 -9.95 -28.90 -20.27
N GLN A 523 -8.75 -29.20 -20.75
CA GLN A 523 -7.76 -30.01 -20.04
C GLN A 523 -6.48 -29.21 -19.82
N VAL A 524 -5.85 -29.42 -18.67
CA VAL A 524 -4.52 -28.86 -18.39
C VAL A 524 -3.47 -29.87 -18.80
N VAL A 525 -2.52 -29.46 -19.63
CA VAL A 525 -1.40 -30.30 -20.03
C VAL A 525 -0.54 -30.59 -18.78
N PRO A 526 -0.15 -31.85 -18.52
CA PRO A 526 0.63 -32.19 -17.32
C PRO A 526 2.00 -31.52 -17.22
N GLN A 527 2.59 -31.17 -18.35
CA GLN A 527 3.88 -30.49 -18.44
C GLN A 527 3.71 -28.99 -18.20
N PHE A 528 4.62 -28.40 -17.44
CA PHE A 528 4.66 -26.97 -17.12
C PHE A 528 6.10 -26.47 -17.15
N ALA A 529 6.26 -25.17 -17.39
CA ALA A 529 7.57 -24.51 -17.42
C ALA A 529 7.74 -23.60 -16.20
N LYS A 530 8.87 -23.70 -15.50
CA LYS A 530 9.26 -22.74 -14.46
C LYS A 530 9.99 -21.56 -15.14
N LEU A 531 9.46 -20.35 -15.03
CA LEU A 531 10.08 -19.17 -15.62
C LEU A 531 11.11 -18.58 -14.67
N LYS A 532 12.38 -18.59 -15.09
CA LYS A 532 13.49 -18.00 -14.32
C LYS A 532 13.46 -16.48 -14.46
N ARG A 533 13.62 -15.79 -13.32
CA ARG A 533 13.73 -14.33 -13.26
C ARG A 533 15.19 -13.91 -13.38
N VAL A 534 15.43 -12.70 -13.87
CA VAL A 534 16.78 -12.13 -13.91
C VAL A 534 17.28 -11.94 -12.48
N ALA A 535 18.48 -12.46 -12.18
CA ALA A 535 19.14 -12.23 -10.91
C ALA A 535 19.52 -10.74 -10.80
N ARG A 536 19.12 -10.10 -9.70
CA ARG A 536 19.35 -8.67 -9.47
C ARG A 536 19.76 -8.45 -8.02
N HIS A 537 20.67 -7.51 -7.79
CA HIS A 537 21.04 -7.08 -6.44
C HIS A 537 19.86 -6.42 -5.72
N VAL A 538 19.79 -6.60 -4.40
CA VAL A 538 18.77 -6.00 -3.52
C VAL A 538 18.79 -4.47 -3.62
N ARG A 539 17.64 -3.81 -3.41
CA ARG A 539 17.46 -2.36 -3.60
C ARG A 539 18.39 -1.48 -2.76
N HIS A 540 18.82 -2.00 -1.63
CA HIS A 540 19.65 -1.27 -0.70
C HIS A 540 20.99 -1.99 -0.49
N GLU A 541 22.07 -1.39 -0.97
CA GLU A 541 23.43 -1.92 -0.86
C GLU A 541 24.00 -1.82 0.57
N LYS A 542 23.44 -0.92 1.41
CA LYS A 542 23.83 -0.83 2.82
C LYS A 542 23.23 -2.00 3.59
N ALA A 543 24.09 -2.76 4.28
CA ALA A 543 23.69 -3.91 5.08
C ALA A 543 22.53 -3.60 6.03
N SER A 544 22.42 -2.40 6.61
CA SER A 544 21.33 -1.98 7.52
C SER A 544 19.89 -2.03 6.94
N HIS A 545 19.71 -2.23 5.64
CA HIS A 545 18.41 -2.18 4.97
C HIS A 545 17.89 -3.54 4.48
N GLY A 546 18.67 -4.62 4.59
CA GLY A 546 18.24 -5.99 4.24
C GLY A 546 17.34 -6.67 5.27
N THR A 547 16.64 -5.91 6.12
CA THR A 547 15.91 -6.47 7.28
C THR A 547 14.66 -7.26 6.89
N LEU A 548 14.15 -7.10 5.66
CA LEU A 548 12.93 -7.75 5.17
C LEU A 548 13.21 -9.00 4.30
N GLY A 549 14.48 -9.39 4.13
CA GLY A 549 14.85 -10.52 3.27
C GLY A 549 14.35 -10.35 1.83
N ASP A 550 13.80 -11.43 1.25
CA ASP A 550 13.30 -11.44 -0.13
C ASP A 550 11.88 -10.88 -0.30
N TYR A 551 11.30 -10.32 0.75
CA TYR A 551 9.96 -9.72 0.72
C TYR A 551 9.79 -8.72 -0.42
N GLU A 552 10.80 -7.87 -0.68
CA GLU A 552 10.73 -6.86 -1.75
C GLU A 552 10.67 -7.46 -3.16
N ARG A 553 11.10 -8.73 -3.34
CA ARG A 553 11.01 -9.45 -4.61
C ARG A 553 9.63 -10.05 -4.85
N THR A 554 8.69 -9.87 -3.92
CA THR A 554 7.30 -10.28 -4.06
C THR A 554 6.69 -9.73 -5.33
N ILE A 555 6.28 -10.63 -6.23
CA ILE A 555 5.56 -10.26 -7.44
C ILE A 555 4.15 -9.77 -7.08
N ARG A 556 3.82 -8.57 -7.57
CA ARG A 556 2.53 -7.92 -7.35
C ARG A 556 1.65 -7.97 -8.60
N SER A 557 2.25 -7.85 -9.78
CA SER A 557 1.55 -7.76 -11.05
C SER A 557 2.14 -8.73 -12.05
N MET A 558 1.26 -9.39 -12.82
CA MET A 558 1.59 -10.29 -13.91
C MET A 558 0.60 -10.02 -15.04
N VAL A 559 1.10 -9.74 -16.25
CA VAL A 559 0.24 -9.39 -17.39
C VAL A 559 0.76 -10.01 -18.68
N PHE A 560 -0.16 -10.50 -19.51
CA PHE A 560 0.12 -10.95 -20.87
C PHE A 560 -0.09 -9.82 -21.87
N SER A 561 0.62 -9.85 -23.00
CA SER A 561 0.29 -9.07 -24.19
C SER A 561 -1.06 -9.48 -24.77
N ASP A 562 -1.67 -8.60 -25.57
CA ASP A 562 -2.96 -8.84 -26.23
C ASP A 562 -2.96 -10.10 -27.11
N ASP A 563 -1.84 -10.36 -27.80
CA ASP A 563 -1.59 -11.52 -28.63
C ASP A 563 -1.10 -12.76 -27.85
N SER A 564 -1.00 -12.67 -26.52
CA SER A 564 -0.54 -13.75 -25.63
C SER A 564 0.89 -14.25 -25.89
N LYS A 565 1.73 -13.48 -26.61
CA LYS A 565 3.12 -13.85 -26.94
C LYS A 565 4.17 -13.28 -26.01
N VAL A 566 3.84 -12.29 -25.19
CA VAL A 566 4.75 -11.69 -24.22
C VAL A 566 4.09 -11.72 -22.85
N LEU A 567 4.89 -12.02 -21.83
CA LEU A 567 4.50 -11.98 -20.42
C LEU A 567 5.41 -10.99 -19.69
N ALA A 568 4.85 -10.19 -18.79
CA ALA A 568 5.62 -9.30 -17.93
C ALA A 568 5.19 -9.45 -16.47
N CYS A 569 6.15 -9.42 -15.54
CA CYS A 569 5.88 -9.35 -14.11
C CYS A 569 6.56 -8.13 -13.47
N GLY A 570 5.95 -7.61 -12.39
CA GLY A 570 6.48 -6.49 -11.62
C GLY A 570 6.44 -6.78 -10.12
N ASP A 571 7.52 -6.42 -9.41
CA ASP A 571 7.65 -6.64 -7.97
C ASP A 571 7.70 -5.34 -7.15
N ILE A 572 7.69 -5.48 -5.82
CA ILE A 572 7.70 -4.37 -4.86
C ILE A 572 9.03 -3.61 -4.88
N SER A 573 10.13 -4.26 -5.28
CA SER A 573 11.45 -3.64 -5.41
C SER A 573 11.56 -2.68 -6.61
N GLY A 574 10.58 -2.70 -7.52
CA GLY A 574 10.58 -1.89 -8.74
C GLY A 574 11.19 -2.61 -9.94
N CYS A 575 11.45 -3.91 -9.86
CA CYS A 575 11.97 -4.69 -10.98
C CYS A 575 10.82 -5.15 -11.89
N VAL A 576 11.10 -5.15 -13.20
CA VAL A 576 10.20 -5.68 -14.23
C VAL A 576 10.96 -6.72 -15.04
N ASP A 577 10.40 -7.94 -15.11
CA ASP A 577 10.97 -9.05 -15.88
C ASP A 577 9.97 -9.44 -17.00
N THR A 578 10.49 -9.77 -18.18
CA THR A 578 9.69 -10.07 -19.38
C THR A 578 10.13 -11.38 -20.06
N TRP A 579 9.15 -12.11 -20.59
CA TRP A 579 9.36 -13.36 -21.34
C TRP A 579 8.59 -13.32 -22.66
N VAL A 580 9.14 -13.95 -23.69
CA VAL A 580 8.56 -14.06 -25.03
C VAL A 580 8.32 -15.53 -25.37
N LEU A 581 7.20 -15.79 -26.04
CA LEU A 581 6.83 -17.08 -26.59
C LEU A 581 7.48 -17.28 -27.96
N GLY A 582 8.37 -18.26 -28.08
CA GLY A 582 9.03 -18.66 -29.31
C GLY A 582 8.71 -20.10 -29.71
N ALA A 583 9.07 -20.47 -30.94
CA ALA A 583 9.06 -21.87 -31.35
C ALA A 583 10.20 -22.64 -30.65
N GLY A 584 9.88 -23.78 -30.04
CA GLY A 584 10.84 -24.72 -29.47
C GLY A 584 11.14 -25.84 -30.46
N ALA A 585 12.42 -26.06 -30.76
CA ALA A 585 12.84 -27.26 -31.48
C ALA A 585 12.71 -28.45 -30.53
N ALA A 586 11.93 -29.47 -30.89
CA ALA A 586 11.88 -30.71 -30.14
C ALA A 586 13.20 -31.46 -30.36
N ASN A 587 14.13 -31.39 -29.41
CA ASN A 587 15.30 -32.29 -29.41
C ASN A 587 14.84 -33.70 -29.01
N GLY A 588 14.21 -34.38 -29.96
CA GLY A 588 13.98 -35.81 -29.91
C GLY A 588 15.26 -36.56 -30.28
N ALA A 589 16.08 -36.89 -29.28
CA ALA A 589 17.05 -37.97 -29.41
C ALA A 589 17.07 -38.79 -28.12
N ALA A 590 16.24 -39.84 -28.11
CA ALA A 590 16.39 -40.95 -27.20
C ALA A 590 17.80 -41.56 -27.37
N LYS A 591 18.76 -41.19 -26.51
CA LYS A 591 20.00 -41.95 -26.37
C LYS A 591 19.66 -43.23 -25.60
N ARG A 592 19.53 -44.30 -26.37
CA ARG A 592 19.58 -45.68 -25.87
C ARG A 592 20.83 -45.85 -25.01
N SER A 593 20.62 -46.42 -23.83
CA SER A 593 21.61 -46.91 -22.89
C SER A 593 22.75 -47.67 -23.59
N GLY A 594 23.95 -47.10 -23.56
CA GLY A 594 25.22 -47.81 -23.72
C GLY A 594 26.00 -47.59 -22.44
N ALA A 595 26.28 -48.67 -21.72
CA ALA A 595 26.99 -48.66 -20.45
C ALA A 595 28.44 -48.17 -20.60
N SER A 596 28.84 -47.21 -19.76
CA SER A 596 30.19 -47.07 -19.24
C SER A 596 30.14 -46.25 -17.95
N GLU A 597 30.54 -46.87 -16.85
CA GLU A 597 30.71 -46.28 -15.53
C GLU A 597 31.82 -45.20 -15.56
N SER A 598 31.49 -43.99 -15.10
CA SER A 598 32.47 -43.06 -14.53
C SER A 598 31.74 -42.13 -13.57
N ASP A 599 32.00 -42.29 -12.28
CA ASP A 599 31.56 -41.43 -11.19
C ASP A 599 32.29 -40.08 -11.29
N ASP A 600 31.51 -39.01 -11.48
CA ASP A 600 31.89 -37.65 -11.10
C ASP A 600 30.60 -36.88 -10.74
N ASP A 601 30.37 -36.73 -9.43
CA ASP A 601 29.27 -35.97 -8.84
C ASP A 601 29.52 -34.47 -9.01
N SER A 602 28.93 -33.90 -10.06
CA SER A 602 28.67 -32.46 -10.20
C SER A 602 27.31 -32.29 -10.86
N SER A 603 26.23 -32.36 -10.08
CA SER A 603 24.88 -32.07 -10.55
C SER A 603 24.66 -30.57 -10.75
N ASP A 604 25.25 -30.00 -11.78
CA ASP A 604 24.65 -28.84 -12.45
C ASP A 604 23.62 -29.42 -13.42
N ASP A 605 22.42 -29.69 -12.90
CA ASP A 605 21.25 -29.93 -13.75
C ASP A 605 20.98 -28.61 -14.49
N GLU A 606 21.57 -28.46 -15.67
CA GLU A 606 21.13 -27.48 -16.67
C GLU A 606 19.68 -27.80 -17.04
N ASP A 607 18.72 -27.31 -16.25
CA ASP A 607 17.29 -27.37 -16.55
C ASP A 607 17.05 -26.70 -17.91
N GLU A 608 17.05 -27.50 -18.98
CA GLU A 608 16.70 -27.04 -20.32
C GLU A 608 15.29 -26.43 -20.30
N ASP A 609 15.11 -25.28 -20.97
CA ASP A 609 13.82 -24.60 -21.08
C ASP A 609 12.74 -25.55 -21.65
N VAL A 610 11.72 -25.81 -20.84
CA VAL A 610 10.68 -26.80 -21.15
C VAL A 610 9.87 -26.38 -22.37
N VAL A 611 9.95 -27.17 -23.45
CA VAL A 611 9.12 -27.01 -24.65
C VAL A 611 7.77 -27.71 -24.44
N ILE A 612 6.67 -26.97 -24.56
CA ILE A 612 5.30 -27.48 -24.42
C ILE A 612 4.60 -27.32 -25.78
N GLU A 613 4.23 -28.43 -26.41
CA GLU A 613 3.58 -28.44 -27.74
C GLU A 613 4.36 -27.70 -28.85
N GLY A 614 5.70 -27.65 -28.76
CA GLY A 614 6.53 -26.93 -29.73
C GLY A 614 6.59 -25.41 -29.50
N GLU A 615 5.99 -24.89 -28.43
CA GLU A 615 6.13 -23.51 -27.96
C GLU A 615 7.02 -23.48 -26.69
N ARG A 616 7.86 -22.45 -26.56
CA ARG A 616 8.70 -22.24 -25.37
C ARG A 616 8.70 -20.79 -24.92
N TRP A 617 8.70 -20.57 -23.61
CA TRP A 617 8.85 -19.25 -23.02
C TRP A 617 10.32 -19.01 -22.70
N THR A 618 10.89 -17.93 -23.24
CA THR A 618 12.29 -17.53 -22.99
C THR A 618 12.33 -16.09 -22.50
N THR A 619 13.32 -15.75 -21.67
CA THR A 619 13.52 -14.36 -21.20
C THR A 619 13.75 -13.43 -22.39
N ALA A 620 13.06 -12.28 -22.41
CA ALA A 620 13.03 -11.40 -23.59
C ALA A 620 14.34 -10.64 -23.82
N ALA A 621 14.89 -10.06 -22.75
CA ALA A 621 16.04 -9.15 -22.82
C ALA A 621 17.14 -9.57 -21.83
N THR A 622 17.74 -10.75 -22.04
CA THR A 622 18.79 -11.29 -21.16
C THR A 622 20.02 -10.37 -21.12
N GLU A 623 20.39 -9.76 -22.25
CA GLU A 623 21.57 -8.86 -22.35
C GLU A 623 21.28 -7.42 -21.90
N SER A 624 20.02 -6.99 -21.91
CA SER A 624 19.62 -5.62 -21.54
C SER A 624 18.29 -5.62 -20.79
N PRO A 625 18.26 -6.09 -19.53
CA PRO A 625 17.03 -6.15 -18.75
C PRO A 625 16.47 -4.75 -18.50
N ILE A 626 15.14 -4.64 -18.43
CA ILE A 626 14.46 -3.38 -18.08
C ILE A 626 15.03 -2.87 -16.75
N PRO A 627 15.47 -1.61 -16.66
CA PRO A 627 16.10 -1.06 -15.45
C PRO A 627 15.17 -1.14 -14.24
N ARG A 628 15.74 -1.16 -13.04
CA ARG A 628 14.95 -1.12 -11.79
C ARG A 628 14.38 0.28 -11.57
N MET A 629 13.08 0.37 -11.27
CA MET A 629 12.41 1.62 -10.94
C MET A 629 12.79 2.12 -9.56
N LYS A 630 12.71 3.44 -9.34
CA LYS A 630 13.01 4.06 -8.04
C LYS A 630 12.02 3.69 -6.94
N SER A 631 10.83 3.20 -7.28
CA SER A 631 9.76 2.81 -6.35
C SER A 631 9.02 1.57 -6.86
N GLY A 632 8.26 0.91 -5.98
CA GLY A 632 7.64 -0.38 -6.27
C GLY A 632 6.62 -0.32 -7.40
N ILE A 633 6.50 -1.40 -8.17
CA ILE A 633 5.55 -1.47 -9.28
C ILE A 633 4.14 -1.56 -8.71
N THR A 634 3.26 -0.65 -9.13
CA THR A 634 1.85 -0.63 -8.72
C THR A 634 0.97 -1.30 -9.77
N LEU A 635 1.24 -1.04 -11.06
CA LEU A 635 0.44 -1.52 -12.17
C LEU A 635 1.32 -1.75 -13.41
N LEU A 636 1.02 -2.83 -14.15
CA LEU A 636 1.56 -3.12 -15.48
C LEU A 636 0.39 -3.30 -16.44
N SER A 637 0.56 -2.86 -17.70
CA SER A 637 -0.39 -3.14 -18.77
C SER A 637 0.26 -3.02 -20.14
N PHE A 638 0.10 -4.03 -20.98
CA PHE A 638 0.48 -3.90 -22.38
C PHE A 638 -0.50 -2.96 -23.09
N ARG A 639 0.05 -2.04 -23.88
CA ARG A 639 -0.72 -1.18 -24.77
C ARG A 639 -1.16 -2.01 -25.98
N PRO A 640 -2.47 -2.21 -26.21
CA PRO A 640 -2.93 -3.01 -27.32
C PRO A 640 -2.48 -2.42 -28.67
N LYS A 641 -2.26 -3.28 -29.66
CA LYS A 641 -1.87 -2.87 -31.01
C LYS A 641 -3.07 -2.21 -31.69
N SER A 642 -2.89 -1.01 -32.23
CA SER A 642 -3.90 -0.38 -33.10
C SER A 642 -4.07 -1.23 -34.36
N ALA A 643 -5.31 -1.41 -34.82
CA ALA A 643 -5.58 -2.11 -36.08
C ALA A 643 -4.69 -1.53 -37.21
N PRO A 644 -4.02 -2.38 -38.01
CA PRO A 644 -3.12 -1.88 -39.03
C PRO A 644 -3.91 -1.05 -40.04
N THR A 645 -3.62 0.25 -40.11
CA THR A 645 -3.99 1.04 -41.29
C THR A 645 -3.34 0.38 -42.50
N GLN A 646 -4.15 -0.15 -43.42
CA GLN A 646 -3.71 -0.50 -44.77
C GLN A 646 -3.28 0.80 -45.49
N LYS A 647 -2.11 1.34 -45.14
CA LYS A 647 -1.39 2.24 -46.03
C LYS A 647 -0.51 1.35 -46.90
N LEU A 648 -1.05 0.98 -48.06
CA LEU A 648 -0.30 0.52 -49.22
C LEU A 648 0.70 1.61 -49.60
N LEU A 649 1.87 1.61 -48.98
CA LEU A 649 3.05 2.31 -49.47
C LEU A 649 4.19 1.30 -49.50
N ALA A 650 4.53 0.88 -50.72
CA ALA A 650 5.73 0.11 -50.99
C ALA A 650 6.95 0.90 -50.52
N ASN A 651 7.86 0.21 -49.82
CA ASN A 651 9.16 0.67 -49.32
C ASN A 651 9.21 1.28 -47.91
N ALA A 652 8.52 0.67 -46.94
CA ALA A 652 8.99 0.67 -45.56
C ALA A 652 9.34 -0.77 -45.16
N THR A 653 10.59 -1.01 -44.78
CA THR A 653 10.99 -2.23 -44.05
C THR A 653 10.01 -2.47 -42.92
N HIS A 654 9.35 -3.63 -42.91
CA HIS A 654 8.46 -4.06 -41.83
C HIS A 654 9.18 -3.90 -40.48
N GLN A 655 8.91 -2.82 -39.74
CA GLN A 655 9.21 -2.78 -38.31
C GLN A 655 8.32 -3.84 -37.66
N SER A 656 8.91 -4.90 -37.11
CA SER A 656 8.18 -5.84 -36.27
C SER A 656 7.53 -5.04 -35.15
N GLY A 657 6.20 -5.12 -35.00
CA GLY A 657 5.46 -4.26 -34.07
C GLY A 657 6.01 -4.32 -32.65
N GLU A 658 6.33 -3.16 -32.08
CA GLU A 658 6.83 -2.99 -30.71
C GLU A 658 5.79 -3.48 -29.68
N ASP A 659 6.21 -4.33 -28.75
CA ASP A 659 5.36 -4.77 -27.64
C ASP A 659 5.48 -3.77 -26.48
N ARG A 660 4.66 -2.71 -26.55
CA ARG A 660 4.70 -1.57 -25.63
C ARG A 660 4.10 -1.92 -24.26
N LEU A 661 4.93 -1.93 -23.23
CA LEU A 661 4.55 -2.21 -21.84
C LEU A 661 4.49 -0.90 -21.03
N MET A 662 3.29 -0.53 -20.59
CA MET A 662 3.08 0.58 -19.67
C MET A 662 3.30 0.12 -18.22
N VAL A 663 4.11 0.89 -17.49
CA VAL A 663 4.53 0.67 -16.11
C VAL A 663 4.16 1.90 -15.28
N LEU A 664 3.51 1.67 -14.14
CA LEU A 664 3.19 2.72 -13.17
C LEU A 664 3.72 2.34 -11.79
N THR A 665 4.52 3.23 -11.22
CA THR A 665 5.14 3.03 -9.90
C THR A 665 4.27 3.56 -8.76
N SER A 666 4.62 3.20 -7.52
CA SER A 666 3.93 3.66 -6.32
C SER A 666 4.06 5.17 -6.08
N GLU A 667 5.02 5.84 -6.71
CA GLU A 667 5.12 7.31 -6.76
C GLU A 667 4.41 7.95 -7.98
N HIS A 668 3.54 7.20 -8.66
CA HIS A 668 2.83 7.63 -9.86
C HIS A 668 3.74 8.09 -11.01
N GLN A 669 4.92 7.46 -11.14
CA GLN A 669 5.73 7.61 -12.35
C GLN A 669 5.16 6.71 -13.44
N LEU A 670 4.78 7.31 -14.58
CA LEU A 670 4.20 6.62 -15.74
C LEU A 670 5.27 6.47 -16.82
N ILE A 671 5.57 5.22 -17.20
CA ILE A 671 6.68 4.89 -18.12
C ILE A 671 6.26 3.76 -19.06
N GLU A 672 6.56 3.89 -20.34
CA GLU A 672 6.32 2.89 -21.38
C GLU A 672 7.66 2.34 -21.91
N PHE A 673 7.83 1.02 -21.88
CA PHE A 673 8.99 0.30 -22.38
C PHE A 673 8.64 -0.55 -23.61
N ASP A 674 9.62 -0.83 -24.46
CA ASP A 674 9.56 -1.99 -25.34
C ASP A 674 9.90 -3.24 -24.51
N ALA A 675 8.94 -4.14 -24.36
CA ALA A 675 9.08 -5.34 -23.53
C ALA A 675 10.07 -6.38 -24.09
N ARG A 676 10.35 -6.35 -25.41
CA ARG A 676 11.31 -7.26 -26.06
C ARG A 676 12.73 -6.74 -25.94
N ASP A 677 12.90 -5.45 -26.24
CA ASP A 677 14.21 -4.81 -26.30
C ASP A 677 14.68 -4.29 -24.93
N GLY A 678 13.79 -4.17 -23.95
CA GLY A 678 14.09 -3.59 -22.64
C GLY A 678 14.31 -2.07 -22.65
N LYS A 679 14.08 -1.41 -23.80
CA LYS A 679 14.37 0.02 -24.01
C LYS A 679 13.18 0.90 -23.65
N LEU A 680 13.48 2.11 -23.18
CA LEU A 680 12.47 3.14 -22.97
C LEU A 680 11.88 3.58 -24.32
N SER A 681 10.54 3.61 -24.43
CA SER A 681 9.82 4.11 -25.62
C SER A 681 10.12 5.57 -25.92
N ASP A 682 9.96 5.97 -27.18
CA ASP A 682 10.12 7.38 -27.57
C ASP A 682 9.11 8.30 -26.89
N TRP A 683 7.88 7.82 -26.64
CA TRP A 683 6.88 8.60 -25.91
C TRP A 683 7.35 8.93 -24.49
N SER A 684 7.89 7.95 -23.76
CA SER A 684 8.36 8.17 -22.38
C SER A 684 9.60 9.04 -22.33
N ARG A 685 10.48 8.91 -23.33
CA ARG A 685 11.66 9.78 -23.50
C ARG A 685 11.30 11.25 -23.69
N ARG A 686 10.13 11.55 -24.26
CA ARG A 686 9.59 12.91 -24.43
C ARG A 686 8.71 13.37 -23.28
N ASN A 687 8.23 12.46 -22.43
CA ASN A 687 7.27 12.74 -21.36
C ASN A 687 7.80 12.25 -19.99
N PRO A 688 8.86 12.86 -19.45
CA PRO A 688 9.38 12.51 -18.12
C PRO A 688 8.38 12.83 -17.01
N LYS A 689 8.60 12.28 -15.80
CA LYS A 689 7.73 12.46 -14.61
C LYS A 689 7.42 13.94 -14.36
N ALA A 690 8.39 14.83 -14.54
CA ALA A 690 8.25 16.26 -14.33
C ALA A 690 7.19 16.93 -15.23
N TYR A 691 6.91 16.36 -16.41
CA TYR A 691 5.96 16.90 -17.38
C TYR A 691 4.52 16.42 -17.12
N LEU A 692 4.34 15.40 -16.26
CA LEU A 692 3.00 14.99 -15.85
C LEU A 692 2.28 16.13 -15.11
N PRO A 693 0.94 16.25 -15.25
CA PRO A 693 0.16 17.27 -14.58
C PRO A 693 0.46 17.33 -13.08
N ALA A 694 0.71 18.54 -12.54
CA ALA A 694 1.04 18.72 -11.12
C ALA A 694 -0.05 18.16 -10.20
N GLU A 695 -1.32 18.30 -10.61
CA GLU A 695 -2.48 17.71 -9.94
C GLU A 695 -2.40 16.17 -9.86
N PHE A 696 -1.94 15.50 -10.93
CA PHE A 696 -1.75 14.05 -10.94
C PHE A 696 -0.59 13.65 -10.01
N ARG A 697 0.54 14.37 -10.08
CA ARG A 697 1.69 14.15 -9.18
C ARG A 697 1.35 14.34 -7.70
N GLY A 698 0.39 15.22 -7.40
CA GLY A 698 -0.12 15.48 -6.05
C GLY A 698 -1.17 14.46 -5.56
N VAL A 699 -1.62 13.53 -6.41
CA VAL A 699 -2.62 12.53 -6.01
C VAL A 699 -2.02 11.62 -4.94
N LYS A 700 -2.72 11.53 -3.80
CA LYS A 700 -2.24 10.78 -2.65
C LYS A 700 -2.65 9.31 -2.67
N ASP A 701 -3.79 8.97 -3.25
CA ASP A 701 -4.27 7.58 -3.36
C ASP A 701 -3.62 6.89 -4.55
N ARG A 702 -3.08 5.69 -4.32
CA ARG A 702 -2.31 4.97 -5.35
C ARG A 702 -3.24 4.42 -6.43
N ALA A 703 -2.72 4.27 -7.64
CA ALA A 703 -3.50 3.74 -8.76
C ALA A 703 -3.83 2.26 -8.53
N MET A 704 -5.06 1.86 -8.84
CA MET A 704 -5.56 0.49 -8.65
C MET A 704 -5.63 -0.30 -9.96
N GLY A 705 -5.84 0.39 -11.09
CA GLY A 705 -5.93 -0.26 -12.40
C GLY A 705 -5.97 0.74 -13.56
N CYS A 706 -6.00 0.20 -14.77
CA CYS A 706 -6.11 0.98 -16.00
C CYS A 706 -7.00 0.32 -17.05
N MET A 707 -7.43 1.12 -18.03
CA MET A 707 -8.17 0.68 -19.21
C MET A 707 -7.70 1.45 -20.44
N TRP A 708 -7.82 0.82 -21.60
CA TRP A 708 -7.44 1.40 -22.89
C TRP A 708 -8.68 1.77 -23.71
N ASP A 709 -8.70 2.98 -24.27
CA ASP A 709 -9.72 3.47 -25.23
C ASP A 709 -8.99 3.79 -26.54
N LEU A 710 -8.93 2.79 -27.43
CA LEU A 710 -8.23 2.83 -28.70
C LEU A 710 -9.22 2.83 -29.86
N CYS A 711 -9.16 3.85 -30.72
CA CYS A 711 -9.91 3.98 -31.98
C CYS A 711 -9.05 4.75 -32.99
N GLU A 712 -9.46 4.81 -34.26
CA GLU A 712 -8.77 5.66 -35.24
C GLU A 712 -8.68 7.11 -34.73
N GLY A 713 -7.45 7.62 -34.59
CA GLY A 713 -7.18 8.98 -34.08
C GLY A 713 -7.38 9.16 -32.56
N ARG A 714 -7.52 8.09 -31.79
CA ARG A 714 -7.65 8.14 -30.32
C ARG A 714 -6.81 7.04 -29.67
N GLU A 715 -5.83 7.42 -28.86
CA GLU A 715 -5.08 6.49 -28.02
C GLU A 715 -5.08 6.96 -26.57
N ARG A 716 -6.12 6.58 -25.82
CA ARG A 716 -6.32 7.06 -24.45
C ARG A 716 -6.05 5.98 -23.42
N LEU A 717 -5.29 6.35 -22.40
CA LEU A 717 -5.09 5.57 -21.18
C LEU A 717 -5.96 6.13 -20.07
N TRP A 718 -6.88 5.33 -19.55
CA TRP A 718 -7.65 5.64 -18.36
C TRP A 718 -7.00 4.99 -17.15
N LEU A 719 -6.67 5.78 -16.12
CA LEU A 719 -6.15 5.30 -14.83
C LEU A 719 -7.18 5.60 -13.75
N TYR A 720 -7.34 4.70 -12.78
CA TYR A 720 -8.17 4.95 -11.62
C TYR A 720 -7.50 4.54 -10.32
N GLY A 721 -7.85 5.23 -9.24
CA GLY A 721 -7.57 4.84 -7.86
C GLY A 721 -8.87 4.70 -7.09
N ALA A 722 -8.80 4.62 -5.76
CA ALA A 722 -9.98 4.47 -4.91
C ALA A 722 -10.94 5.67 -4.96
N SER A 723 -10.44 6.87 -5.29
CA SER A 723 -11.17 8.15 -5.18
C SER A 723 -11.11 9.04 -6.43
N TRP A 724 -10.50 8.55 -7.52
CA TRP A 724 -10.20 9.36 -8.69
C TRP A 724 -10.19 8.53 -9.98
N LEU A 725 -10.45 9.21 -11.10
CA LEU A 725 -10.34 8.68 -12.46
C LEU A 725 -9.64 9.72 -13.34
N TRP A 726 -8.59 9.30 -14.05
CA TRP A 726 -7.77 10.11 -14.95
C TRP A 726 -7.78 9.52 -16.36
N MET A 727 -7.66 10.38 -17.36
CA MET A 727 -7.51 10.02 -18.77
C MET A 727 -6.32 10.79 -19.33
N PHE A 728 -5.43 10.09 -20.01
CA PHE A 728 -4.30 10.66 -20.75
C PHE A 728 -4.43 10.33 -22.23
N ASP A 729 -4.31 11.34 -23.08
CA ASP A 729 -4.23 11.16 -24.54
C ASP A 729 -2.77 10.98 -24.94
N LEU A 730 -2.37 9.73 -25.24
CA LEU A 730 -0.98 9.37 -25.50
C LEU A 730 -0.51 9.77 -26.90
N LEU A 731 -1.41 10.25 -27.77
CA LEU A 731 -1.04 10.88 -29.05
C LEU A 731 -0.42 12.27 -28.87
N GLN A 732 -0.57 12.87 -27.69
CA GLN A 732 -0.08 14.21 -27.40
C GLN A 732 1.00 14.19 -26.32
N ASP A 733 1.97 15.09 -26.46
CA ASP A 733 3.02 15.32 -25.47
C ASP A 733 2.52 16.30 -24.39
N PHE A 734 2.88 16.07 -23.13
CA PHE A 734 2.54 16.97 -22.02
C PHE A 734 3.35 18.27 -22.11
N PRO A 735 2.81 19.44 -21.73
CA PRO A 735 3.56 20.69 -21.75
C PRO A 735 4.73 20.63 -20.76
N SER A 736 5.82 21.34 -21.06
CA SER A 736 6.90 21.52 -20.09
C SER A 736 6.42 22.33 -18.87
N PRO A 737 7.10 22.24 -17.70
CA PRO A 737 6.75 23.04 -16.52
C PRO A 737 6.69 24.54 -16.81
N GLU A 738 7.62 25.06 -17.62
CA GLU A 738 7.65 26.47 -18.05
C GLU A 738 6.43 26.84 -18.90
N GLU A 739 6.03 26.00 -19.86
CA GLU A 739 4.81 26.19 -20.64
C GLU A 739 3.54 26.14 -19.76
N ALA A 740 3.51 25.26 -18.76
CA ALA A 740 2.39 25.12 -17.85
C ALA A 740 2.25 26.35 -16.92
N GLU A 741 3.37 26.89 -16.45
CA GLU A 741 3.44 28.12 -15.66
C GLU A 741 3.02 29.34 -16.49
N ALA A 742 3.55 29.52 -17.70
CA ALA A 742 3.16 30.61 -18.60
C ALA A 742 1.64 30.62 -18.89
N ARG A 743 1.04 29.45 -19.12
CA ARG A 743 -0.41 29.32 -19.34
C ARG A 743 -1.24 29.62 -18.10
N THR A 744 -0.74 29.33 -16.89
CA THR A 744 -1.45 29.66 -15.65
C THR A 744 -1.37 31.15 -15.31
N GLU A 745 -0.35 31.86 -15.80
CA GLU A 745 -0.29 33.32 -15.76
C GLU A 745 -1.22 33.97 -16.80
N GLU A 746 -1.20 33.51 -18.06
CA GLU A 746 -2.07 34.02 -19.12
C GLU A 746 -3.56 33.77 -18.84
N GLY A 747 -3.90 32.62 -18.24
CA GLY A 747 -5.27 32.27 -17.83
C GLY A 747 -5.82 33.15 -16.70
N LYS A 748 -4.97 33.73 -15.85
CA LYS A 748 -5.38 34.71 -14.82
C LYS A 748 -5.70 36.07 -15.45
N THR A 749 -5.05 36.44 -16.56
CA THR A 749 -5.35 37.65 -17.32
C THR A 749 -6.60 37.51 -18.22
N ALA A 750 -6.94 36.30 -18.67
CA ALA A 750 -8.06 36.08 -19.60
C ALA A 750 -9.40 35.73 -18.94
N GLY A 751 -9.46 35.51 -17.62
CA GLY A 751 -10.70 35.08 -16.97
C GLY A 751 -10.81 35.44 -15.49
N GLN A 752 -11.03 36.72 -15.17
CA GLN A 752 -11.76 37.17 -13.96
C GLN A 752 -11.96 38.72 -13.94
N LEU A 753 -12.90 39.22 -14.73
CA LEU A 753 -13.69 40.40 -14.35
C LEU A 753 -14.97 39.93 -13.64
N ALA A 754 -14.80 39.27 -12.49
CA ALA A 754 -15.88 39.02 -11.54
C ALA A 754 -15.28 38.89 -10.12
N LYS A 755 -15.24 40.03 -9.42
CA LYS A 755 -15.12 40.21 -7.96
C LYS A 755 -14.34 39.14 -7.18
N ALA A 756 -13.01 39.25 -7.18
CA ALA A 756 -12.19 38.89 -6.03
C ALA A 756 -11.33 40.09 -5.65
N SER A 757 -11.58 40.61 -4.45
CA SER A 757 -10.95 41.79 -3.88
C SER A 757 -9.42 41.67 -3.80
N LYS A 758 -8.74 42.76 -4.17
CA LYS A 758 -7.31 43.02 -3.99
C LYS A 758 -6.81 42.59 -2.59
N ARG A 759 -5.93 41.58 -2.54
CA ARG A 759 -4.76 41.47 -1.62
C ARG A 759 -4.05 40.15 -1.86
N LYS A 760 -3.06 40.12 -2.77
CA LYS A 760 -2.10 39.01 -2.85
C LYS A 760 -0.83 39.44 -3.59
N ARG A 761 0.07 40.13 -2.87
CA ARG A 761 1.46 40.28 -3.33
C ARG A 761 2.47 39.93 -2.23
N GLU A 762 2.12 40.15 -0.95
CA GLU A 762 2.95 39.70 0.18
C GLU A 762 2.74 38.23 0.60
N ALA A 763 1.63 37.59 0.19
CA ALA A 763 1.34 36.20 0.57
C ALA A 763 2.02 35.14 -0.32
N LEU A 764 2.64 35.54 -1.44
CA LEU A 764 3.28 34.61 -2.37
C LEU A 764 4.69 34.22 -1.91
N ASP A 765 5.46 35.15 -1.35
CA ASP A 765 6.79 34.87 -0.80
C ASP A 765 6.70 34.04 0.50
N ASP A 766 5.66 34.24 1.32
CA ASP A 766 5.37 33.46 2.54
C ASP A 766 4.93 32.01 2.20
N ASP A 767 4.14 31.81 1.13
CA ASP A 767 3.70 30.48 0.67
C ASP A 767 4.89 29.65 0.15
N GLU A 768 5.93 30.27 -0.41
CA GLU A 768 7.10 29.57 -0.96
C GLU A 768 8.02 29.04 0.15
N TYR A 769 8.16 29.75 1.27
CA TYR A 769 8.92 29.28 2.45
C TYR A 769 8.16 28.23 3.26
N GLU A 770 6.84 28.36 3.40
CA GLU A 770 5.99 27.37 4.06
C GLU A 770 5.83 26.07 3.24
N ARG A 771 5.89 26.14 1.90
CA ARG A 771 5.97 24.96 1.01
C ARG A 771 7.25 24.14 1.17
N ARG A 772 8.33 24.72 1.69
CA ARG A 772 9.62 24.03 1.89
C ARG A 772 9.65 23.15 3.14
N LYS A 773 8.74 23.33 4.11
CA LYS A 773 8.66 22.41 5.26
C LYS A 773 7.89 21.16 4.85
N HIS A 774 8.56 20.00 4.95
CA HIS A 774 7.91 18.70 4.74
C HIS A 774 6.74 18.48 5.72
N ASN A 775 5.69 17.82 5.23
CA ASN A 775 4.55 17.45 6.07
C ASN A 775 4.91 16.26 6.99
N THR A 776 4.10 16.03 8.02
CA THR A 776 4.36 14.94 8.98
C THR A 776 4.19 13.54 8.42
N GLY A 777 3.71 13.39 7.17
CA GLY A 777 3.31 12.11 6.56
C GLY A 777 1.83 11.74 6.73
N ALA A 778 1.01 12.60 7.37
CA ALA A 778 -0.44 12.41 7.46
C ALA A 778 -1.19 13.05 6.27
N GLY A 779 -1.16 14.38 6.17
CA GLY A 779 -1.92 15.15 5.20
C GLY A 779 -1.26 16.48 4.86
N ASP A 780 -1.94 17.31 4.07
CA ASP A 780 -1.44 18.64 3.75
C ASP A 780 -1.70 19.60 4.90
N ARG A 781 -0.92 20.68 4.95
CA ARG A 781 -1.14 21.77 5.90
C ARG A 781 -2.49 22.43 5.65
N ILE A 782 -3.18 22.74 6.74
CA ILE A 782 -4.45 23.46 6.75
C ILE A 782 -4.14 24.93 6.49
N PRO A 783 -4.77 25.57 5.50
CA PRO A 783 -4.63 27.02 5.31
C PRO A 783 -5.08 27.77 6.57
N GLN A 784 -4.38 28.85 6.93
CA GLN A 784 -4.64 29.61 8.17
C GLN A 784 -6.12 30.06 8.31
N SER A 785 -6.79 30.35 7.18
CA SER A 785 -8.21 30.75 7.17
C SER A 785 -9.20 29.62 7.53
N GLN A 786 -8.74 28.37 7.56
CA GLN A 786 -9.56 27.17 7.82
C GLN A 786 -9.15 26.44 9.11
N MET A 787 -8.21 27.00 9.89
CA MET A 787 -7.76 26.39 11.14
C MET A 787 -8.81 26.57 12.24
N ASP A 788 -9.34 25.46 12.76
CA ASP A 788 -10.29 25.46 13.88
C ASP A 788 -9.62 25.95 15.18
N VAL A 789 -8.31 25.75 15.31
CA VAL A 789 -7.52 26.11 16.50
C VAL A 789 -6.74 27.41 16.23
N HIS A 790 -7.29 28.53 16.69
CA HIS A 790 -6.71 29.88 16.54
C HIS A 790 -5.56 30.12 17.53
N PHE A 791 -4.45 29.39 17.41
CA PHE A 791 -3.20 29.88 17.99
C PHE A 791 -2.60 30.92 17.03
N GLY A 792 -2.34 32.14 17.52
CA GLY A 792 -1.67 33.19 16.74
C GLY A 792 -0.27 32.73 16.33
N THR A 793 -0.14 32.17 15.13
CA THR A 793 1.13 31.59 14.63
C THR A 793 2.12 32.64 14.14
N LYS A 794 1.66 33.87 13.83
CA LYS A 794 2.56 34.98 13.48
C LYS A 794 3.02 35.69 14.73
N VAL A 795 3.99 35.10 15.44
CA VAL A 795 4.70 35.81 16.51
C VAL A 795 5.81 36.62 15.87
N ARG A 796 5.69 37.94 15.93
CA ARG A 796 6.69 38.88 15.43
C ARG A 796 7.37 39.53 16.63
N LYS A 797 8.69 39.60 16.61
CA LYS A 797 9.47 40.39 17.56
C LYS A 797 9.75 41.74 16.92
N ILE A 798 9.53 42.81 17.69
CA ILE A 798 9.92 44.17 17.31
C ILE A 798 11.33 44.38 17.86
N VAL A 799 12.28 44.74 17.01
CA VAL A 799 13.64 45.13 17.43
C VAL A 799 13.89 46.57 16.99
N GLY A 800 14.09 47.46 17.95
CA GLY A 800 14.32 48.90 17.73
C GLY A 800 14.12 49.69 19.03
N SER A 801 14.74 50.87 19.14
CA SER A 801 14.66 51.74 20.34
C SER A 801 13.38 52.57 20.44
N ASP A 802 12.60 52.67 19.35
CA ASP A 802 11.32 53.40 19.27
C ASP A 802 10.28 52.61 18.46
N GLU A 803 9.01 52.63 18.90
CA GLU A 803 7.88 51.93 18.24
C GLU A 803 7.67 52.35 16.77
N SER A 804 8.13 53.55 16.39
CA SER A 804 8.03 54.07 15.01
C SER A 804 9.15 53.62 14.07
N GLN A 805 10.23 52.99 14.57
CA GLN A 805 11.40 52.56 13.78
C GLN A 805 11.75 51.07 13.98
N GLY A 806 10.90 50.30 14.66
CA GLY A 806 11.15 48.88 14.93
C GLY A 806 11.06 48.01 13.68
N GLU A 807 12.08 47.19 13.44
CA GLU A 807 12.05 46.16 12.39
C GLU A 807 11.21 44.96 12.86
N TRP A 808 10.29 44.51 11.99
CA TRP A 808 9.44 43.35 12.27
C TRP A 808 10.16 42.06 11.90
N ILE A 809 10.69 41.36 12.90
CA ILE A 809 11.35 40.08 12.69
C ILE A 809 10.35 38.96 12.99
N ALA A 810 10.07 38.12 11.99
CA ALA A 810 9.32 36.88 12.22
C ALA A 810 10.18 35.93 13.06
N LEU A 811 9.71 35.52 14.24
CA LEU A 811 10.48 34.66 15.15
C LEU A 811 10.77 33.27 14.57
N ASP A 812 10.01 32.83 13.57
CA ASP A 812 10.27 31.59 12.82
C ASP A 812 11.57 31.64 12.00
N LYS A 813 12.11 32.82 11.69
CA LYS A 813 13.38 33.01 10.95
C LYS A 813 14.63 32.91 11.85
N GLU A 814 14.49 32.94 13.17
CA GLU A 814 15.62 32.91 14.12
C GLU A 814 15.97 31.51 14.67
N ARG A 815 15.31 30.43 14.23
CA ARG A 815 15.76 29.07 14.61
C ARG A 815 17.13 28.80 13.95
N PRO A 816 18.19 28.54 14.74
CA PRO A 816 19.49 28.27 14.15
C PRO A 816 19.40 27.02 13.27
N ARG A 817 19.89 27.13 12.03
CA ARG A 817 20.18 25.95 11.19
C ARG A 817 21.17 25.10 11.96
N VAL A 818 20.78 23.89 12.32
CA VAL A 818 21.68 22.92 12.93
C VAL A 818 22.65 22.47 11.83
N PRO A 819 23.97 22.68 11.94
CA PRO A 819 24.92 22.20 10.94
C PRO A 819 25.00 20.67 11.02
N GLY A 820 24.73 19.97 9.91
CA GLY A 820 24.86 18.51 9.82
C GLY A 820 23.65 17.75 9.24
N GLU A 821 22.84 18.37 8.39
CA GLU A 821 21.83 17.64 7.61
C GLU A 821 22.51 16.89 6.46
N ASP A 822 22.83 15.61 6.68
CA ASP A 822 23.28 14.67 5.63
C ASP A 822 22.19 14.40 4.55
N ASP A 823 21.00 15.00 4.69
CA ASP A 823 19.88 14.90 3.75
C ASP A 823 20.04 15.77 2.49
N GLU A 824 20.94 16.77 2.48
CA GLU A 824 21.20 17.60 1.29
C GLU A 824 21.75 16.77 0.11
N ALA A 825 22.43 15.65 0.37
CA ALA A 825 23.05 14.84 -0.68
C ALA A 825 22.02 14.10 -1.58
N TYR A 826 20.89 13.66 -1.02
CA TYR A 826 19.87 12.89 -1.76
C TYR A 826 18.87 13.77 -2.50
N GLU A 827 18.51 14.93 -1.93
CA GLU A 827 17.63 15.90 -2.60
C GLU A 827 18.36 16.62 -3.75
N TYR A 828 19.67 16.85 -3.60
CA TYR A 828 20.54 17.33 -4.68
C TYR A 828 20.55 16.37 -5.89
N ASP A 829 20.63 15.05 -5.66
CA ASP A 829 20.65 14.06 -6.75
C ASP A 829 19.28 13.89 -7.45
N GLU A 830 18.16 13.95 -6.71
CA GLU A 830 16.81 13.90 -7.30
C GLU A 830 16.50 15.14 -8.16
N THR A 831 16.86 16.33 -7.68
CA THR A 831 16.67 17.58 -8.42
C THR A 831 17.60 17.69 -9.63
N PHE A 832 18.84 17.23 -9.50
CA PHE A 832 19.79 17.13 -10.61
C PHE A 832 19.33 16.12 -11.69
N ALA A 833 18.87 14.93 -11.30
CA ALA A 833 18.35 13.94 -12.24
C ALA A 833 17.10 14.45 -12.98
N ALA A 834 16.16 15.07 -12.25
CA ALA A 834 14.94 15.62 -12.84
C ALA A 834 15.24 16.75 -13.84
N THR A 835 16.17 17.65 -13.50
CA THR A 835 16.59 18.73 -14.42
C THR A 835 17.24 18.15 -15.67
N ASN A 836 18.13 17.17 -15.55
CA ASN A 836 18.75 16.51 -16.69
C ASN A 836 17.71 15.79 -17.59
N GLU A 837 16.76 15.06 -17.00
CA GLU A 837 15.65 14.45 -17.75
C GLU A 837 14.83 15.47 -18.54
N THR A 838 14.53 16.63 -17.94
CA THR A 838 13.79 17.69 -18.63
C THR A 838 14.60 18.30 -19.79
N THR A 839 15.90 18.51 -19.62
CA THR A 839 16.79 19.01 -20.68
C THR A 839 16.85 18.03 -21.85
N LEU A 840 17.02 16.73 -21.57
CA LEU A 840 17.01 15.68 -22.59
C LEU A 840 15.65 15.60 -23.31
N ALA A 841 14.54 15.76 -22.59
CA ALA A 841 13.21 15.77 -23.18
C ALA A 841 13.03 16.96 -24.14
N ARG A 842 13.55 18.16 -23.80
CA ARG A 842 13.53 19.33 -24.71
C ARG A 842 14.33 19.08 -25.98
N LEU A 843 15.54 18.54 -25.85
CA LEU A 843 16.39 18.18 -26.99
C LEU A 843 15.69 17.20 -27.94
N ARG A 844 14.96 16.21 -27.39
CA ARG A 844 14.21 15.22 -28.17
C ARG A 844 12.94 15.76 -28.83
N ARG A 845 12.34 16.83 -28.28
CA ARG A 845 11.19 17.52 -28.88
C ARG A 845 11.58 18.52 -29.97
N GLY A 846 12.87 18.86 -30.08
CA GLY A 846 13.36 19.81 -31.07
C GLY A 846 13.21 21.28 -30.67
N ASP A 847 12.90 21.59 -29.40
CA ASP A 847 12.75 22.98 -28.87
C ASP A 847 14.11 23.67 -28.62
N GLY A 848 15.15 23.32 -29.40
CA GLY A 848 16.49 23.87 -29.26
C GLY A 848 16.60 25.29 -29.81
N THR A 849 16.30 26.30 -29.00
CA THR A 849 17.17 27.48 -29.01
C THR A 849 18.48 27.07 -28.33
N ALA A 850 19.56 27.12 -29.09
CA ALA A 850 20.90 26.81 -28.63
C ALA A 850 21.20 27.47 -27.27
N VAL A 851 21.38 26.65 -26.23
CA VAL A 851 22.12 27.08 -25.05
C VAL A 851 23.58 26.96 -25.43
N GLU A 852 24.15 28.06 -25.93
CA GLU A 852 25.61 28.19 -26.00
C GLU A 852 26.14 28.06 -24.58
N THR A 853 26.87 26.98 -24.30
CA THR A 853 27.77 26.91 -23.17
C THR A 853 28.84 27.99 -23.36
N GLU A 854 28.67 29.12 -22.68
CA GLU A 854 29.66 30.19 -22.66
C GLU A 854 30.99 29.66 -22.09
N THR A 855 32.00 29.58 -22.96
CA THR A 855 33.41 29.61 -22.56
C THR A 855 33.93 31.02 -22.85
N PRO A 856 34.63 31.69 -21.93
CA PRO A 856 34.93 33.11 -22.08
C PRO A 856 36.21 33.31 -22.91
N GLN A 857 36.10 33.72 -24.17
CA GLN A 857 37.22 34.35 -24.88
C GLN A 857 36.79 35.56 -25.75
N LYS A 858 37.58 36.63 -25.57
CA LYS A 858 37.49 37.96 -26.18
C LYS A 858 37.62 37.91 -27.71
N GLY A 859 36.77 38.67 -28.42
CA GLY A 859 36.98 39.00 -29.83
C GLY A 859 35.93 39.96 -30.41
N SER A 860 36.39 41.10 -30.91
CA SER A 860 35.70 42.28 -31.45
C SER A 860 34.52 42.12 -32.42
N ARG A 861 33.56 43.06 -32.29
CA ARG A 861 32.46 43.46 -33.20
C ARG A 861 32.78 43.50 -34.72
N LYS A 862 31.79 43.15 -35.55
CA LYS A 862 31.30 43.99 -36.66
C LYS A 862 29.88 43.62 -37.13
N HIS A 863 29.09 44.66 -37.41
CA HIS A 863 27.72 44.66 -37.94
C HIS A 863 27.65 44.33 -39.45
N THR A 864 26.57 43.67 -39.87
CA THR A 864 25.64 43.88 -41.02
C THR A 864 25.03 42.51 -41.32
N GLY A 865 23.73 42.24 -41.32
CA GLY A 865 22.59 43.02 -41.78
C GLY A 865 21.89 42.17 -42.85
N ASP A 866 20.96 41.28 -42.46
CA ASP A 866 19.86 40.89 -43.34
C ASP A 866 18.78 40.11 -42.59
N THR A 867 17.54 40.58 -42.72
CA THR A 867 16.31 39.91 -42.27
C THR A 867 15.65 39.25 -43.47
N PRO A 868 15.31 37.95 -43.41
CA PRO A 868 14.21 37.41 -44.19
C PRO A 868 13.04 36.99 -43.27
N LYS A 869 11.99 37.81 -43.39
CA LYS A 869 10.56 37.56 -43.21
C LYS A 869 10.15 36.12 -42.86
N LYS A 870 9.53 35.95 -41.67
CA LYS A 870 8.60 34.86 -41.36
C LYS A 870 7.45 34.89 -42.37
N GLN A 871 7.36 33.85 -43.20
CA GLN A 871 6.21 33.63 -44.07
C GLN A 871 5.09 33.03 -43.22
N LEU A 872 4.08 33.85 -42.95
CA LEU A 872 2.77 33.44 -42.45
C LEU A 872 2.16 32.48 -43.47
N VAL A 873 2.00 31.21 -43.10
CA VAL A 873 1.06 30.31 -43.77
C VAL A 873 -0.22 30.32 -42.95
N GLU A 874 -1.22 30.99 -43.52
CA GLU A 874 -2.61 30.91 -43.09
C GLU A 874 -3.10 29.47 -43.23
N THR A 875 -3.61 28.89 -42.14
CA THR A 875 -4.50 27.73 -42.20
C THR A 875 -5.92 28.18 -41.90
N ASN A 876 -6.74 28.09 -42.94
CA ASN A 876 -8.17 28.36 -42.94
C ASN A 876 -8.94 27.48 -41.94
N GLY A 877 -9.82 28.12 -41.18
CA GLY A 877 -11.20 27.70 -40.93
C GLY A 877 -11.47 26.28 -40.41
N ALA A 878 -11.40 26.10 -39.09
CA ALA A 878 -12.44 25.44 -38.29
C ALA A 878 -12.13 25.68 -36.80
N SER A 879 -13.08 26.19 -36.04
CA SER A 879 -12.97 26.39 -34.58
C SER A 879 -13.00 25.05 -33.84
N ALA A 880 -11.97 24.21 -34.00
CA ALA A 880 -11.75 23.06 -33.14
C ALA A 880 -11.01 23.53 -31.88
N GLN A 881 -11.67 23.50 -30.73
CA GLN A 881 -10.96 23.62 -29.45
C GLN A 881 -9.79 22.61 -29.45
N PRO A 882 -8.59 22.99 -28.97
CA PRO A 882 -7.49 22.03 -28.88
C PRO A 882 -7.95 20.80 -28.09
N THR A 883 -7.77 19.62 -28.65
CA THR A 883 -8.17 18.35 -28.04
C THR A 883 -7.51 18.20 -26.67
N ARG A 884 -8.32 17.98 -25.62
CA ARG A 884 -7.82 17.91 -24.24
C ARG A 884 -6.77 16.79 -24.09
N ARG A 885 -5.54 17.16 -23.74
CA ARG A 885 -4.40 16.25 -23.50
C ARG A 885 -4.61 15.29 -22.32
N TRP A 886 -5.34 15.74 -21.31
CA TRP A 886 -5.76 14.93 -20.18
C TRP A 886 -7.10 15.38 -19.62
N TRP A 887 -7.71 14.53 -18.82
CA TRP A 887 -8.93 14.80 -18.07
C TRP A 887 -8.90 14.04 -16.74
N HIS A 888 -9.57 14.57 -15.71
CA HIS A 888 -9.73 13.85 -14.46
C HIS A 888 -11.06 14.18 -13.77
N THR A 889 -11.47 13.31 -12.84
CA THR A 889 -12.59 13.56 -11.93
C THR A 889 -12.40 12.89 -10.59
N TYR A 890 -13.03 13.46 -9.55
CA TYR A 890 -13.17 12.91 -8.20
C TYR A 890 -14.63 12.60 -7.85
N LYS A 891 -15.49 12.49 -8.87
CA LYS A 891 -16.94 12.24 -8.73
C LYS A 891 -17.24 10.82 -8.25
N TYR A 892 -16.44 9.86 -8.70
CA TYR A 892 -16.53 8.45 -8.30
C TYR A 892 -15.60 8.24 -7.10
N ARG A 893 -16.11 7.60 -6.05
CA ARG A 893 -15.41 7.41 -4.78
C ARG A 893 -15.68 6.03 -4.23
N ASP A 894 -14.79 5.57 -3.36
CA ASP A 894 -14.80 4.20 -2.81
C ASP A 894 -14.89 3.18 -3.95
N ILE A 895 -14.07 3.39 -4.99
CA ILE A 895 -14.02 2.54 -6.18
C ILE A 895 -13.34 1.22 -5.80
N LEU A 896 -14.09 0.12 -5.85
CA LEU A 896 -13.55 -1.24 -5.67
C LEU A 896 -12.79 -1.70 -6.91
N GLY A 897 -13.26 -1.29 -8.09
CA GLY A 897 -12.63 -1.58 -9.37
C GLY A 897 -13.43 -1.00 -10.53
N ILE A 898 -12.76 -0.81 -11.67
CA ILE A 898 -13.40 -0.46 -12.93
C ILE A 898 -12.98 -1.50 -13.96
N VAL A 899 -13.97 -2.14 -14.59
CA VAL A 899 -13.73 -3.24 -15.53
C VAL A 899 -14.40 -2.96 -16.88
N PRO A 900 -13.74 -3.29 -18.01
CA PRO A 900 -14.31 -3.09 -19.33
C PRO A 900 -15.39 -4.12 -19.67
N LEU A 901 -16.37 -3.70 -20.46
CA LEU A 901 -17.40 -4.57 -21.03
C LEU A 901 -17.36 -4.41 -22.56
N ASN A 902 -17.52 -5.51 -23.29
CA ASN A 902 -17.51 -5.43 -24.75
C ASN A 902 -18.87 -4.97 -25.28
N THR A 903 -18.84 -4.31 -26.44
CA THR A 903 -20.03 -3.76 -27.08
C THR A 903 -20.78 -4.75 -27.95
N LEU A 904 -20.12 -5.81 -28.42
CA LEU A 904 -20.72 -6.85 -29.24
C LEU A 904 -21.07 -8.04 -28.34
N SER A 905 -22.35 -8.39 -28.27
CA SER A 905 -22.81 -9.66 -27.69
C SER A 905 -22.73 -10.73 -28.79
N ASP A 906 -22.42 -11.98 -28.46
CA ASP A 906 -22.47 -13.10 -29.42
C ASP A 906 -23.90 -13.34 -29.97
N ASP A 907 -24.94 -12.75 -29.35
CA ASP A 907 -26.35 -12.94 -29.70
C ASP A 907 -26.92 -11.83 -30.62
N ASP A 908 -26.21 -10.69 -30.83
CA ASP A 908 -26.67 -9.55 -31.65
C ASP A 908 -25.89 -9.43 -32.97
N SER A 909 -26.10 -10.35 -33.90
CA SER A 909 -25.46 -10.34 -35.21
C SER A 909 -25.99 -9.29 -36.21
N ASP A 910 -26.99 -8.48 -35.85
CA ASP A 910 -27.71 -7.60 -36.79
C ASP A 910 -27.41 -6.09 -36.69
N ASP A 911 -26.76 -5.59 -35.62
CA ASP A 911 -26.43 -4.15 -35.51
C ASP A 911 -24.96 -3.87 -35.91
N GLN A 912 -24.73 -3.80 -37.22
CA GLN A 912 -23.47 -3.36 -37.81
C GLN A 912 -23.25 -1.85 -37.64
N SER A 913 -22.89 -1.42 -36.43
CA SER A 913 -22.00 -0.28 -36.28
C SER A 913 -21.12 -0.47 -35.03
N PRO A 914 -19.79 -0.61 -35.16
CA PRO A 914 -18.91 -0.58 -34.01
C PRO A 914 -18.88 0.86 -33.52
N SER A 915 -19.77 1.24 -32.60
CA SER A 915 -19.54 2.44 -31.83
C SER A 915 -18.24 2.21 -31.06
N GLY A 916 -17.12 2.80 -31.50
CA GLY A 916 -15.81 2.75 -30.85
C GLY A 916 -15.81 3.48 -29.49
N ILE A 917 -16.76 3.11 -28.64
CA ILE A 917 -17.05 3.73 -27.35
C ILE A 917 -16.72 2.68 -26.30
N LEU A 918 -15.71 2.96 -25.49
CA LEU A 918 -15.35 2.17 -24.32
C LEU A 918 -16.54 2.12 -23.34
N GLU A 919 -17.10 0.94 -23.10
CA GLU A 919 -18.15 0.67 -22.10
C GLU A 919 -17.51 0.02 -20.86
N VAL A 920 -17.86 0.50 -19.66
CA VAL A 920 -17.26 0.01 -18.39
C VAL A 920 -18.29 -0.15 -17.28
N ALA A 921 -17.99 -1.05 -16.34
CA ALA A 921 -18.65 -1.10 -15.04
C ALA A 921 -17.73 -0.49 -13.96
N VAL A 922 -18.20 0.60 -13.35
CA VAL A 922 -17.55 1.24 -12.19
C VAL A 922 -18.24 0.71 -10.94
N VAL A 923 -17.56 -0.15 -10.19
CA VAL A 923 -18.10 -0.75 -8.96
C VAL A 923 -17.64 0.07 -7.76
N GLU A 924 -18.58 0.71 -7.07
CA GLU A 924 -18.34 1.47 -5.84
C GLU A 924 -18.80 0.67 -4.62
N ARG A 925 -18.07 0.81 -3.50
CA ARG A 925 -18.44 0.23 -2.21
C ARG A 925 -18.23 1.23 -1.07
N PRO A 926 -19.15 2.19 -0.90
CA PRO A 926 -19.02 3.17 0.17
C PRO A 926 -19.34 2.55 1.54
N MET A 927 -18.71 3.06 2.59
CA MET A 927 -18.82 2.50 3.94
C MET A 927 -20.22 2.59 4.56
N TRP A 928 -21.07 3.53 4.11
CA TRP A 928 -22.45 3.62 4.61
C TRP A 928 -23.37 2.51 4.07
N ASP A 929 -22.97 1.79 3.01
CA ASP A 929 -23.68 0.61 2.50
C ASP A 929 -23.17 -0.69 3.19
N VAL A 930 -22.19 -0.59 4.10
CA VAL A 930 -21.64 -1.71 4.87
C VAL A 930 -22.39 -1.84 6.18
N GLU A 931 -22.87 -3.05 6.46
CA GLU A 931 -23.52 -3.36 7.74
C GLU A 931 -22.47 -3.42 8.85
N LEU A 932 -22.39 -2.35 9.64
CA LEU A 932 -21.51 -2.27 10.80
C LEU A 932 -22.18 -2.94 12.01
N PRO A 933 -21.40 -3.51 12.95
CA PRO A 933 -21.94 -4.07 14.18
C PRO A 933 -22.70 -3.02 15.00
N GLY A 934 -23.72 -3.47 15.74
CA GLY A 934 -24.53 -2.62 16.62
C GLY A 934 -23.66 -1.79 17.56
N ARG A 935 -24.07 -0.55 17.80
CA ARG A 935 -23.37 0.38 18.71
C ARG A 935 -23.88 0.16 20.13
N TYR A 936 -22.95 0.05 21.08
CA TYR A 936 -23.29 0.03 22.50
C TYR A 936 -23.24 1.46 23.05
N VAL A 937 -24.37 2.15 22.95
CA VAL A 937 -24.54 3.50 23.49
C VAL A 937 -25.14 3.35 24.89
N LYS A 938 -24.43 3.77 25.94
CA LYS A 938 -25.09 4.09 27.23
C LYS A 938 -26.01 5.28 26.99
N ASP A 939 -27.12 5.41 27.73
CA ASP A 939 -28.18 6.45 27.64
C ASP A 939 -27.69 7.92 27.80
N TYR A 940 -26.69 8.34 27.03
CA TYR A 940 -26.09 9.67 27.01
C TYR A 940 -26.41 10.45 25.71
N GLU A 941 -27.29 9.91 24.84
CA GLU A 941 -27.83 10.64 23.69
C GLU A 941 -29.09 11.44 24.03
#